data_AF-A0A0A2F614-F1
#
_entry.id   AF-A0A0A2F614-F1
#
_cell.length_a   1.000
_cell.length_b   1.000
_cell.length_c   1.000
_cell.angle_alpha   90.00
_cell.angle_beta   90.00
_cell.angle_gamma   90.00
#
_symmetry.space_group_name_H-M   'P 1'
#
loop_
_entity.id
_entity.type
_entity.pdbx_description
1 polymer ?
#
loop_
_entity_poly.entity_id
_entity_poly.type
_entity_poly.pdbx_seq_one_letter_code
_entity_poly.pdbx_strand_id
1 'polypeptide(L)'
;MAILKRILFPKQAEADTEIRIPLYFDAPIPDTDDTILRCHLYDETFHIDYYLPDIPVGLLEAPQKDELLSRWAPIDEADAHLPHIRIVKLTFPEQLAGGTFRINFLIQCFPDTLAPNRTAYEISKKQKEQHYQDAMKQYFREKIKHEIDKLLKRSAQTSPPNTQPPFFFYHDVKENYFQGDIEIKSHVPQAPKIKDVCWGIDEEIRFGQPSVQRSVARVGKNETLFLHIQTRGLYGREIPTSIGKVRVKDNTAVCVGQLWYWVSISQTFFFNPSNNRIKGYAGLFKTDNGSTDTTQFEPNSIVQATPQLTYDSNRITPVAPSTTAVTVSVGGPIKPVLESKACCMVEFRPGRTYLGEFGFSWFRKGDLQLRGKSLATSSRLGITIDTINLPSNDQDFAEIMGHHYESVTAGENTVEYIVQDGNNSSRHNLFKKNSQMCCKHSLDYYRILMSEMDWQEYHIPYMTIRKEVEAELSLHISVKEKPEKFIYRFDNPTALNEGYMTINGSSAPYEDTAPPEITGESPDIARTIRIKCLKEFSKPLRFEVYAKVKDSEDEHLCGAVHIFPNDVLHQRKIRVVFFNVITKINGTDKQFGIAENSTIEKETLEKYLGQAYVVPEITIEELDLVSKTTGATDAGYLACCEDLDGDGIKDMVNSKRYDLKGFLEKKLQDLGLAEKYKKYFKIFFIGDEDVKRNGFSSGEKFTVCFRSPNPNVPDNPSTPAHELGHALGLPHTFDGSTSRAKYVYEDGMTDNIMDYSHLIGVPRHSFFHWQWHVMNIKLR
;
A
#
# COMPACT_ATOMS: atom_id res chain seq x y z
N MET A 1 -13.06 19.51 28.92
CA MET A 1 -12.17 18.48 28.36
C MET A 1 -10.75 18.93 28.59
N ALA A 2 -9.96 18.10 29.26
CA ALA A 2 -8.60 18.43 29.64
C ALA A 2 -7.64 18.07 28.50
N ILE A 3 -6.93 19.06 27.97
CA ILE A 3 -5.93 18.92 26.91
C ILE A 3 -4.60 18.56 27.55
N LEU A 4 -3.96 17.49 27.07
CA LEU A 4 -2.62 17.12 27.51
C LEU A 4 -1.62 18.18 27.04
N LYS A 5 -0.99 18.85 28.00
CA LYS A 5 -0.02 19.93 27.80
C LYS A 5 1.43 19.50 27.88
N ARG A 6 1.72 18.37 28.53
CA ARG A 6 3.11 17.93 28.73
C ARG A 6 3.15 16.47 29.13
N ILE A 7 4.16 15.76 28.62
CA ILE A 7 4.58 14.45 29.10
C ILE A 7 6.04 14.57 29.55
N LEU A 8 6.40 13.97 30.68
CA LEU A 8 7.81 13.74 31.01
C LEU A 8 8.16 12.30 30.68
N PHE A 9 8.69 12.10 29.49
CA PHE A 9 9.03 10.78 28.97
C PHE A 9 10.52 10.46 29.13
N PRO A 10 10.91 9.28 29.61
CA PRO A 10 12.32 8.89 29.66
C PRO A 10 12.84 8.57 28.26
N LYS A 11 14.11 8.91 27.99
CA LYS A 11 14.80 8.55 26.73
C LYS A 11 15.12 7.06 26.61
N GLN A 12 15.12 6.35 27.73
CA GLN A 12 15.47 4.94 27.84
C GLN A 12 14.48 4.25 28.78
N ALA A 13 14.02 3.08 28.36
CA ALA A 13 13.16 2.19 29.14
C ALA A 13 13.87 0.85 29.32
N GLU A 14 13.72 0.22 30.49
CA GLU A 14 14.04 -1.19 30.64
C GLU A 14 12.79 -2.01 30.29
N ALA A 15 12.95 -3.03 29.46
CA ALA A 15 11.84 -3.92 29.14
C ALA A 15 11.39 -4.72 30.38
N ASP A 16 10.12 -5.14 30.36
CA ASP A 16 9.38 -5.78 31.44
C ASP A 16 9.39 -5.03 32.78
N THR A 17 9.78 -3.76 32.76
CA THR A 17 9.77 -2.87 33.93
C THR A 17 8.66 -1.85 33.81
N GLU A 18 7.88 -1.66 34.89
CA GLU A 18 6.83 -0.64 34.93
C GLU A 18 7.46 0.77 34.97
N ILE A 19 7.10 1.58 33.98
CA ILE A 19 7.52 2.97 33.85
C ILE A 19 6.33 3.87 34.17
N ARG A 20 6.51 4.69 35.21
CA ARG A 20 5.54 5.69 35.66
C ARG A 20 5.84 7.03 34.99
N ILE A 21 4.89 7.55 34.23
CA ILE A 21 5.06 8.72 33.37
C ILE A 21 4.01 9.77 33.75
N PRO A 22 4.43 10.96 34.21
CA PRO A 22 3.49 12.02 34.53
C PRO A 22 3.01 12.74 33.26
N LEU A 23 1.71 12.91 33.19
CA LEU A 23 0.94 13.60 32.17
C LEU A 23 0.34 14.86 32.81
N TYR A 24 0.59 16.01 32.20
CA TYR A 24 0.12 17.30 32.66
C TYR A 24 -0.96 17.80 31.73
N PHE A 25 -2.13 18.12 32.27
CA PHE A 25 -3.28 18.58 31.53
C PHE A 25 -3.58 20.05 31.81
N ASP A 26 -4.31 20.70 30.91
CA ASP A 26 -4.69 22.11 31.04
C ASP A 26 -5.81 22.36 32.05
N ALA A 27 -6.55 21.33 32.43
CA ALA A 27 -7.70 21.35 33.33
C ALA A 27 -7.73 20.09 34.22
N PRO A 28 -8.47 20.13 35.34
CA PRO A 28 -8.70 18.95 36.18
C PRO A 28 -9.34 17.83 35.36
N ILE A 29 -8.87 16.60 35.52
CA ILE A 29 -9.53 15.42 34.93
C ILE A 29 -10.51 14.83 35.95
N PRO A 30 -11.79 14.66 35.63
CA PRO A 30 -12.71 13.91 36.48
C PRO A 30 -12.45 12.41 36.35
N ASP A 31 -12.67 11.64 37.42
CA ASP A 31 -12.49 10.17 37.39
C ASP A 31 -13.49 9.46 36.44
N THR A 32 -14.49 10.20 35.95
CA THR A 32 -15.48 9.77 34.95
C THR A 32 -15.10 10.19 33.50
N ASP A 33 -13.83 10.52 33.23
CA ASP A 33 -13.38 10.92 31.89
C ASP A 33 -13.13 9.69 31.00
N ASP A 34 -13.94 9.56 29.95
CA ASP A 34 -13.93 8.40 29.02
C ASP A 34 -12.83 8.49 27.95
N THR A 35 -11.95 9.50 27.99
CA THR A 35 -10.87 9.66 27.01
C THR A 35 -9.87 8.51 27.10
N ILE A 36 -9.41 7.99 25.96
CA ILE A 36 -8.40 6.92 25.87
C ILE A 36 -7.04 7.51 25.48
N LEU A 37 -5.99 7.11 26.19
CA LEU A 37 -4.60 7.29 25.84
C LEU A 37 -4.09 6.02 25.15
N ARG A 38 -3.70 6.14 23.88
CA ARG A 38 -3.08 5.07 23.09
C ARG A 38 -1.59 5.32 22.92
N CYS A 39 -0.78 4.28 23.08
CA CYS A 39 0.68 4.35 22.93
C CYS A 39 1.15 3.41 21.82
N HIS A 40 1.80 3.97 20.80
CA HIS A 40 2.29 3.26 19.62
C HIS A 40 3.82 3.34 19.53
N LEU A 41 4.47 2.19 19.34
CA LEU A 41 5.91 2.04 19.14
C LEU A 41 6.19 1.65 17.69
N TYR A 42 7.08 2.41 17.06
CA TYR A 42 7.41 2.23 15.66
C TYR A 42 8.93 2.25 15.42
N ASP A 43 9.45 1.22 14.75
CA ASP A 43 10.84 1.20 14.26
C ASP A 43 10.85 1.44 12.74
N GLU A 44 11.33 2.60 12.32
CA GLU A 44 11.41 3.02 10.92
C GLU A 44 12.33 2.16 10.05
N THR A 45 13.29 1.46 10.66
CA THR A 45 14.33 0.70 9.97
C THR A 45 13.90 -0.74 9.71
N PHE A 46 13.14 -1.34 10.62
CA PHE A 46 12.67 -2.73 10.54
C PHE A 46 11.16 -2.86 10.32
N HIS A 47 10.43 -1.75 10.21
CA HIS A 47 8.96 -1.68 10.06
C HIS A 47 8.23 -2.47 11.15
N ILE A 48 8.71 -2.36 12.40
CA ILE A 48 8.05 -2.95 13.56
C ILE A 48 6.98 -1.96 14.01
N ASP A 49 5.73 -2.43 14.06
CA ASP A 49 4.55 -1.67 14.50
C ASP A 49 3.95 -2.39 15.71
N TYR A 50 4.02 -1.77 16.89
CA TYR A 50 3.60 -2.37 18.15
C TYR A 50 2.77 -1.39 19.00
N TYR A 51 1.54 -1.76 19.33
CA TYR A 51 0.65 -0.96 20.19
C TYR A 51 0.67 -1.50 21.62
N LEU A 52 0.88 -0.62 22.59
CA LEU A 52 0.57 -0.93 23.99
C LEU A 52 -0.94 -0.86 24.23
N PRO A 53 -1.45 -1.53 25.27
CA PRO A 53 -2.88 -1.48 25.61
C PRO A 53 -3.39 -0.04 25.75
N ASP A 54 -4.62 0.19 25.29
CA ASP A 54 -5.33 1.46 25.43
C ASP A 54 -5.64 1.73 26.92
N ILE A 55 -5.39 2.97 27.39
CA ILE A 55 -5.50 3.33 28.82
C ILE A 55 -6.52 4.46 28.99
N PRO A 56 -7.62 4.25 29.74
CA PRO A 56 -8.57 5.32 30.05
C PRO A 56 -7.93 6.41 30.93
N VAL A 57 -8.04 7.66 30.51
CA VAL A 57 -7.43 8.83 31.15
C VAL A 57 -8.06 9.10 32.53
N GLY A 58 -9.37 8.86 32.69
CA GLY A 58 -10.05 8.94 33.98
C GLY A 58 -9.58 7.91 35.02
N LEU A 59 -8.94 6.81 34.59
CA LEU A 59 -8.42 5.76 35.48
C LEU A 59 -6.94 5.94 35.83
N LEU A 60 -6.30 7.00 35.34
CA LEU A 60 -4.90 7.26 35.64
C LEU A 60 -4.71 7.69 37.10
N GLU A 61 -3.57 7.32 37.67
CA GLU A 61 -3.27 7.55 39.08
C GLU A 61 -3.01 9.06 39.35
N ALA A 62 -3.62 9.61 40.40
CA ALA A 62 -3.29 10.94 40.88
C ALA A 62 -1.97 10.91 41.68
N PRO A 63 -1.04 11.87 41.48
CA PRO A 63 0.25 11.85 42.16
C PRO A 63 0.09 12.06 43.68
N GLN A 64 0.90 11.36 44.48
CA GLN A 64 0.98 11.58 45.92
C GLN A 64 1.80 12.85 46.24
N LYS A 65 1.44 13.57 47.31
CA LYS A 65 1.98 14.91 47.64
C LYS A 65 3.51 14.92 47.84
N ASP A 66 4.06 13.82 48.31
CA ASP A 66 5.47 13.54 48.57
C ASP A 66 6.29 13.19 47.31
N GLU A 67 5.68 12.64 46.25
CA GLU A 67 6.37 12.36 44.97
C GLU A 67 6.73 13.65 44.21
N LEU A 68 5.94 14.71 44.38
CA LEU A 68 6.10 15.99 43.70
C LEU A 68 7.22 16.87 44.29
N LEU A 69 7.48 16.74 45.59
CA LEU A 69 8.45 17.55 46.34
C LEU A 69 9.92 17.21 46.05
N SER A 70 10.21 16.02 45.51
CA SER A 70 11.59 15.50 45.42
C SER A 70 12.19 15.42 44.01
N ARG A 71 11.40 15.51 42.93
CA ARG A 71 11.91 15.31 41.56
C ARG A 71 11.54 16.37 40.51
N TRP A 72 10.50 17.19 40.69
CA TRP A 72 9.93 18.00 39.58
C TRP A 72 9.86 19.54 39.80
N ALA A 73 10.52 20.06 40.86
CA ALA A 73 10.80 21.48 41.18
C ALA A 73 9.61 22.34 41.70
N PRO A 74 9.88 23.48 42.42
CA PRO A 74 9.18 23.92 43.62
C PRO A 74 7.79 24.51 43.33
N ILE A 75 6.82 24.21 44.19
CA ILE A 75 5.49 24.80 44.13
C ILE A 75 5.33 25.69 45.37
N ASP A 76 4.96 26.95 45.15
CA ASP A 76 4.49 27.88 46.20
C ASP A 76 3.38 27.20 47.02
N GLU A 77 3.47 27.29 48.35
CA GLU A 77 2.77 26.47 49.36
C GLU A 77 1.23 26.59 49.43
N ALA A 78 0.52 27.02 48.39
CA ALA A 78 -0.89 27.40 48.51
C ALA A 78 -1.95 26.50 47.85
N ASP A 79 -1.64 25.56 46.96
CA ASP A 79 -2.67 24.72 46.31
C ASP A 79 -2.62 23.26 46.74
N ALA A 80 -3.36 22.96 47.80
CA ALA A 80 -3.71 21.61 48.21
C ALA A 80 -4.81 21.05 47.29
N HIS A 81 -4.44 20.69 46.06
CA HIS A 81 -4.99 19.64 45.18
C HIS A 81 -4.40 19.89 43.78
N LEU A 82 -3.71 18.90 43.21
CA LEU A 82 -3.06 18.98 41.89
C LEU A 82 -3.85 18.20 40.82
N PRO A 83 -5.13 18.51 40.56
CA PRO A 83 -6.02 17.67 39.78
C PRO A 83 -5.71 17.66 38.27
N HIS A 84 -4.73 18.45 37.84
CA HIS A 84 -4.27 18.59 36.45
C HIS A 84 -3.17 17.59 36.07
N ILE A 85 -2.66 16.79 37.01
CA ILE A 85 -1.59 15.83 36.76
C ILE A 85 -2.14 14.41 36.93
N ARG A 86 -1.75 13.51 36.01
CA ARG A 86 -2.05 12.08 36.10
C ARG A 86 -0.83 11.25 35.75
N ILE A 87 -0.68 10.07 36.36
CA ILE A 87 0.44 9.16 36.12
C ILE A 87 -0.07 7.97 35.31
N VAL A 88 0.57 7.74 34.15
CA VAL A 88 0.39 6.51 33.37
C VAL A 88 1.48 5.50 33.68
N LYS A 89 1.08 4.24 33.81
CA LYS A 89 1.96 3.08 34.01
C LYS A 89 2.06 2.32 32.71
N LEU A 90 3.26 2.21 32.15
CA LEU A 90 3.53 1.46 30.92
C LEU A 90 4.58 0.40 31.17
N THR A 91 4.44 -0.77 30.54
CA THR A 91 5.47 -1.81 30.54
C THR A 91 5.77 -2.19 29.10
N PHE A 92 7.06 -2.21 28.73
CA PHE A 92 7.51 -2.53 27.38
C PHE A 92 7.89 -4.01 27.29
N PRO A 93 7.41 -4.78 26.30
CA PRO A 93 7.75 -6.18 26.17
C PRO A 93 9.25 -6.41 25.91
N GLU A 94 9.83 -7.45 26.51
CA GLU A 94 11.22 -7.87 26.25
C GLU A 94 11.52 -8.18 24.77
N GLN A 95 10.52 -8.53 23.95
CA GLN A 95 10.75 -8.79 22.52
C GLN A 95 11.15 -7.52 21.74
N LEU A 96 10.88 -6.33 22.29
CA LEU A 96 11.29 -5.05 21.71
C LEU A 96 12.69 -4.63 22.18
N ALA A 97 13.31 -5.39 23.06
CA ALA A 97 14.50 -4.95 23.74
C ALA A 97 15.77 -4.99 22.85
N GLY A 98 16.60 -3.94 22.96
CA GLY A 98 17.75 -3.69 22.08
C GLY A 98 17.43 -2.89 20.82
N GLY A 99 16.17 -2.48 20.63
CA GLY A 99 15.75 -1.55 19.58
C GLY A 99 15.58 -0.11 20.09
N THR A 100 15.63 0.85 19.17
CA THR A 100 15.24 2.24 19.42
C THR A 100 13.97 2.51 18.63
N PHE A 101 12.90 2.84 19.33
CA PHE A 101 11.57 2.99 18.75
C PHE A 101 11.13 4.44 18.87
N ARG A 102 10.46 4.93 17.84
CA ARG A 102 9.67 6.14 17.95
C ARG A 102 8.38 5.80 18.71
N ILE A 103 8.11 6.52 19.78
CA ILE A 103 6.91 6.38 20.59
C ILE A 103 5.95 7.53 20.31
N ASN A 104 4.68 7.19 20.09
CA ASN A 104 3.61 8.14 19.82
C ASN A 104 2.49 7.94 20.85
N PHE A 105 2.12 9.01 21.57
CA PHE A 105 0.92 9.06 22.41
C PHE A 105 -0.20 9.79 21.68
N LEU A 106 -1.33 9.10 21.54
CA LEU A 106 -2.54 9.63 20.95
C LEU A 106 -3.64 9.67 22.01
N ILE A 107 -4.31 10.82 22.14
CA ILE A 107 -5.47 10.97 23.02
C ILE A 107 -6.74 10.98 22.16
N GLN A 108 -7.63 10.03 22.39
CA GLN A 108 -8.86 9.84 21.62
C GLN A 108 -10.09 9.83 22.54
N CYS A 109 -11.06 10.73 22.32
CA CYS A 109 -12.36 10.68 22.99
C CYS A 109 -13.32 9.74 22.25
N PHE A 110 -14.24 9.07 22.96
CA PHE A 110 -15.28 8.28 22.31
C PHE A 110 -16.23 9.15 21.46
N PRO A 111 -16.82 8.60 20.39
CA PRO A 111 -17.59 9.35 19.39
C PRO A 111 -18.86 10.02 19.92
N ASP A 112 -19.49 9.47 20.96
CA ASP A 112 -20.88 9.80 21.31
C ASP A 112 -21.07 11.11 22.10
N THR A 113 -19.98 11.72 22.59
CA THR A 113 -20.04 12.97 23.38
C THR A 113 -19.50 14.21 22.65
N LEU A 114 -18.98 14.05 21.43
CA LEU A 114 -18.55 15.17 20.59
C LEU A 114 -19.64 15.45 19.55
N ALA A 115 -20.19 16.66 19.58
CA ALA A 115 -21.17 17.09 18.59
C ALA A 115 -20.62 16.85 17.16
N PRO A 116 -21.45 16.45 16.18
CA PRO A 116 -21.01 15.71 14.98
C PRO A 116 -20.01 16.40 14.04
N ASN A 117 -19.59 17.63 14.32
CA ASN A 117 -18.74 18.44 13.44
C ASN A 117 -17.75 19.33 14.21
N ARG A 118 -17.35 18.99 15.46
CA ARG A 118 -16.39 19.83 16.20
C ARG A 118 -15.39 19.03 17.04
N THR A 119 -14.12 19.39 16.95
CA THR A 119 -13.09 18.96 17.91
C THR A 119 -13.19 19.78 19.20
N ALA A 120 -12.79 19.21 20.34
CA ALA A 120 -12.75 19.92 21.63
C ALA A 120 -11.89 21.21 21.59
N TYR A 121 -10.92 21.25 20.68
CA TYR A 121 -10.07 22.40 20.39
C TYR A 121 -10.85 23.58 19.77
N GLU A 122 -11.81 23.34 18.87
CA GLU A 122 -12.60 24.40 18.24
C GLU A 122 -13.59 25.08 19.21
N ILE A 123 -14.05 24.34 20.22
CA ILE A 123 -14.89 24.86 21.31
C ILE A 123 -14.04 25.74 22.26
N SER A 124 -12.84 25.28 22.61
CA SER A 124 -11.85 26.02 23.44
C SER A 124 -11.30 27.27 22.74
N LYS A 125 -11.07 27.19 21.42
CA LYS A 125 -10.62 28.31 20.59
C LYS A 125 -11.65 29.44 20.56
N LYS A 126 -12.94 29.16 20.36
CA LYS A 126 -14.00 30.18 20.42
C LYS A 126 -14.17 30.84 21.79
N GLN A 127 -14.03 30.07 22.88
CA GLN A 127 -14.06 30.62 24.25
C GLN A 127 -12.82 31.46 24.57
N LYS A 128 -11.64 31.09 24.04
CA LYS A 128 -10.40 31.86 24.15
C LYS A 128 -10.35 33.08 23.24
N GLU A 129 -10.96 33.06 22.05
CA GLU A 129 -11.03 34.23 21.16
C GLU A 129 -11.78 35.39 21.84
N GLN A 130 -12.82 35.07 22.63
CA GLN A 130 -13.57 36.05 23.42
C GLN A 130 -12.75 36.59 24.61
N HIS A 131 -11.97 35.73 25.28
CA HIS A 131 -11.10 36.12 26.39
C HIS A 131 -9.82 36.85 25.93
N TYR A 132 -9.32 36.55 24.72
CA TYR A 132 -8.14 37.18 24.12
C TYR A 132 -8.45 38.62 23.66
N GLN A 133 -9.67 38.88 23.20
CA GLN A 133 -10.15 40.24 22.89
C GLN A 133 -10.24 41.14 24.15
N ASP A 134 -10.60 40.57 25.31
CA ASP A 134 -10.65 41.28 26.58
C ASP A 134 -9.26 41.41 27.24
N ALA A 135 -8.42 40.37 27.17
CA ALA A 135 -7.04 40.38 27.70
C ALA A 135 -6.09 41.29 26.89
N MET A 136 -6.29 41.42 25.57
CA MET A 136 -5.52 42.36 24.73
C MET A 136 -5.78 43.82 25.10
N LYS A 137 -7.02 44.19 25.49
CA LYS A 137 -7.34 45.54 26.00
C LYS A 137 -6.63 45.84 27.33
N GLN A 138 -6.40 44.83 28.17
CA GLN A 138 -5.70 44.97 29.45
C GLN A 138 -4.17 44.96 29.26
N TYR A 139 -3.65 44.11 28.38
CA TYR A 139 -2.23 44.05 28.01
C TYR A 139 -1.71 45.36 27.41
N PHE A 140 -2.48 46.03 26.54
CA PHE A 140 -2.09 47.34 26.02
C PHE A 140 -2.11 48.46 27.07
N ARG A 141 -2.94 48.37 28.12
CA ARG A 141 -2.91 49.32 29.26
C ARG A 141 -1.69 49.12 30.16
N GLU A 142 -1.35 47.87 30.47
CA GLU A 142 -0.24 47.50 31.36
C GLU A 142 1.12 47.72 30.68
N LYS A 143 1.23 47.45 29.37
CA LYS A 143 2.47 47.65 28.58
C LYS A 143 2.88 49.11 28.47
N ILE A 144 1.92 50.05 28.40
CA ILE A 144 2.20 51.50 28.43
C ILE A 144 2.74 51.93 29.81
N LYS A 145 2.32 51.25 30.88
CA LYS A 145 2.75 51.52 32.27
C LYS A 145 4.16 50.97 32.55
N HIS A 146 4.47 49.79 32.01
CA HIS A 146 5.76 49.11 32.21
C HIS A 146 6.91 49.72 31.38
N GLU A 147 6.64 50.27 30.19
CA GLU A 147 7.64 50.96 29.37
C GLU A 147 8.15 52.28 30.01
N ILE A 148 7.34 52.93 30.86
CA ILE A 148 7.74 54.14 31.61
C ILE A 148 8.71 53.81 32.77
N ASP A 149 8.51 52.67 33.45
CA ASP A 149 9.35 52.26 34.58
C ASP A 149 10.71 51.68 34.16
N LYS A 150 10.79 51.08 32.96
CA LYS A 150 12.02 50.47 32.42
C LYS A 150 13.07 51.52 32.01
N LEU A 151 12.69 52.79 31.89
CA LEU A 151 13.60 53.92 31.63
C LEU A 151 14.42 54.34 32.86
N LEU A 152 14.15 53.83 34.06
CA LEU A 152 14.72 54.40 35.29
C LEU A 152 15.81 53.62 36.03
N LYS A 153 16.08 52.32 35.80
CA LYS A 153 17.11 51.62 36.61
C LYS A 153 17.92 50.55 35.85
N ARG A 154 19.25 50.78 35.79
CA ARG A 154 20.31 49.82 35.40
C ARG A 154 21.19 49.45 36.60
N SER A 155 21.87 48.30 36.45
CA SER A 155 23.01 47.75 37.23
C SER A 155 22.62 46.91 38.46
N ALA A 156 23.28 45.80 38.84
CA ALA A 156 24.41 44.99 38.33
C ALA A 156 24.41 43.60 39.04
N GLN A 157 24.96 42.58 38.35
CA GLN A 157 25.67 41.32 38.76
C GLN A 157 25.27 40.56 40.07
N THR A 158 25.33 39.22 40.21
CA THR A 158 26.39 38.20 39.93
C THR A 158 25.83 36.76 39.97
N SER A 159 26.47 35.80 39.28
CA SER A 159 26.32 34.31 39.38
C SER A 159 26.91 33.76 40.71
N PRO A 160 26.70 32.49 41.19
CA PRO A 160 26.76 31.16 40.50
C PRO A 160 25.72 30.12 41.08
N PRO A 161 25.83 28.76 40.99
CA PRO A 161 26.70 27.87 40.23
C PRO A 161 25.98 26.83 39.33
N ASN A 162 26.80 26.08 38.62
CA ASN A 162 26.49 25.12 37.58
C ASN A 162 25.93 23.80 38.15
N THR A 163 24.65 23.52 37.87
CA THR A 163 24.07 22.17 37.86
C THR A 163 23.32 22.03 36.55
N GLN A 164 23.77 21.14 35.66
CA GLN A 164 23.03 20.84 34.43
C GLN A 164 21.64 20.31 34.80
N PRO A 165 20.54 20.96 34.37
CA PRO A 165 19.23 20.36 34.45
C PRO A 165 19.12 19.24 33.38
N PRO A 166 18.28 18.22 33.61
CA PRO A 166 18.00 17.22 32.58
C PRO A 166 17.45 17.90 31.32
N PHE A 167 18.00 17.52 30.15
CA PHE A 167 17.64 18.09 28.86
C PHE A 167 16.13 18.01 28.60
N PHE A 168 15.50 19.17 28.41
CA PHE A 168 14.08 19.35 28.12
C PHE A 168 13.82 19.37 26.61
N PHE A 169 12.80 18.66 26.13
CA PHE A 169 12.24 18.88 24.80
C PHE A 169 10.89 19.61 24.94
N TYR A 170 10.70 20.65 24.12
CA TYR A 170 9.48 21.47 24.04
C TYR A 170 8.56 20.99 22.91
N HIS A 171 7.26 21.28 23.08
CA HIS A 171 6.05 20.63 22.56
C HIS A 171 5.48 21.26 21.26
N ASP A 172 4.78 20.48 20.41
CA ASP A 172 3.80 20.97 19.42
C ASP A 172 2.37 20.70 19.92
N VAL A 173 1.64 21.76 20.26
CA VAL A 173 0.36 21.73 20.98
C VAL A 173 -0.84 21.63 20.00
N LYS A 174 -0.61 21.61 18.67
CA LYS A 174 -1.69 21.66 17.66
C LYS A 174 -2.44 20.34 17.46
N GLU A 175 -1.81 19.19 17.66
CA GLU A 175 -2.31 17.88 17.19
C GLU A 175 -2.80 16.92 18.30
N ASN A 176 -2.79 17.33 19.58
CA ASN A 176 -3.11 16.44 20.71
C ASN A 176 -2.29 15.12 20.70
N TYR A 177 -1.05 15.23 20.21
CA TYR A 177 -0.17 14.15 19.82
C TYR A 177 1.21 14.42 20.41
N PHE A 178 1.80 13.41 21.06
CA PHE A 178 3.17 13.49 21.56
C PHE A 178 4.03 12.45 20.87
N GLN A 179 5.20 12.86 20.40
CA GLN A 179 6.18 12.00 19.74
C GLN A 179 7.55 12.16 20.42
N GLY A 180 8.22 11.05 20.64
CA GLY A 180 9.60 11.01 21.10
C GLY A 180 10.29 9.72 20.67
N ASP A 181 11.60 9.64 20.84
CA ASP A 181 12.35 8.40 20.62
C ASP A 181 12.67 7.77 21.98
N ILE A 182 12.51 6.45 22.08
CA ILE A 182 12.86 5.67 23.25
C ILE A 182 13.71 4.46 22.87
N GLU A 183 14.86 4.34 23.52
CA GLU A 183 15.67 3.12 23.47
C GLU A 183 15.14 2.14 24.52
N ILE A 184 14.63 0.99 24.06
CA ILE A 184 14.20 -0.08 24.95
C ILE A 184 15.42 -0.94 25.22
N LYS A 185 16.01 -0.74 26.39
CA LYS A 185 17.12 -1.54 26.86
C LYS A 185 16.56 -2.86 27.36
N SER A 186 17.10 -3.93 26.78
CA SER A 186 16.99 -5.22 27.43
C SER A 186 17.66 -5.10 28.78
N HIS A 187 17.12 -5.79 29.76
CA HIS A 187 17.86 -6.14 30.96
C HIS A 187 19.16 -6.92 30.62
N VAL A 188 19.36 -7.31 29.35
CA VAL A 188 20.51 -8.04 28.80
C VAL A 188 21.25 -7.24 27.69
N PRO A 189 22.43 -6.65 27.95
CA PRO A 189 23.06 -5.62 27.08
C PRO A 189 23.63 -6.17 25.76
N GLN A 190 23.35 -5.54 24.58
CA GLN A 190 24.13 -5.52 23.29
C GLN A 190 23.61 -5.99 21.86
N ALA A 191 22.59 -5.41 21.20
CA ALA A 191 22.27 -5.42 19.72
C ALA A 191 22.32 -6.70 18.82
N PRO A 192 21.37 -6.87 17.87
CA PRO A 192 21.38 -7.96 16.89
C PRO A 192 22.56 -7.98 15.89
N LYS A 193 23.36 -9.05 15.77
CA LYS A 193 24.42 -9.22 14.76
C LYS A 193 24.91 -10.66 14.64
N ILE A 194 25.50 -11.04 13.50
CA ILE A 194 26.36 -12.24 13.41
C ILE A 194 27.67 -11.93 14.17
N LYS A 195 28.04 -12.82 15.08
CA LYS A 195 29.15 -12.70 16.02
C LYS A 195 30.42 -13.42 15.54
N ASP A 196 30.28 -14.64 15.03
CA ASP A 196 31.39 -15.50 14.60
C ASP A 196 30.94 -16.54 13.55
N VAL A 197 31.86 -17.00 12.69
CA VAL A 197 31.64 -18.06 11.69
C VAL A 197 32.87 -18.97 11.60
N CYS A 198 32.71 -20.28 11.83
CA CYS A 198 33.82 -21.24 11.76
C CYS A 198 33.38 -22.66 11.36
N TRP A 199 34.35 -23.49 10.94
CA TRP A 199 34.13 -24.93 10.73
C TRP A 199 34.34 -25.70 12.04
N GLY A 200 33.29 -26.34 12.52
CA GLY A 200 33.26 -27.10 13.76
C GLY A 200 33.43 -28.60 13.56
N ILE A 201 33.70 -29.31 14.66
CA ILE A 201 33.72 -30.78 14.70
C ILE A 201 32.38 -31.39 15.18
N ASP A 202 31.54 -30.58 15.81
CA ASP A 202 30.24 -30.98 16.37
C ASP A 202 29.09 -30.68 15.40
N GLU A 203 28.00 -31.44 15.45
CA GLU A 203 26.82 -31.24 14.58
C GLU A 203 25.83 -30.19 15.13
N GLU A 204 25.87 -29.92 16.44
CA GLU A 204 24.96 -28.99 17.12
C GLU A 204 25.72 -28.00 18.01
N ILE A 205 25.23 -26.76 18.11
CA ILE A 205 25.75 -25.73 19.00
C ILE A 205 24.66 -25.21 19.95
N ARG A 206 25.03 -24.95 21.22
CA ARG A 206 24.13 -24.44 22.27
C ARG A 206 24.24 -22.91 22.40
N PHE A 207 23.11 -22.22 22.62
CA PHE A 207 23.08 -20.75 22.79
C PHE A 207 24.03 -20.30 23.91
N GLY A 208 24.96 -19.41 23.58
CA GLY A 208 25.94 -18.83 24.52
C GLY A 208 27.24 -19.63 24.73
N GLN A 209 27.43 -20.79 24.08
CA GLN A 209 28.67 -21.57 24.15
C GLN A 209 29.58 -21.30 22.93
N PRO A 210 30.90 -21.08 23.08
CA PRO A 210 31.83 -20.92 21.95
C PRO A 210 31.95 -22.20 21.10
N SER A 211 32.08 -22.06 19.78
CA SER A 211 32.26 -23.19 18.85
C SER A 211 33.67 -23.81 18.94
N VAL A 212 33.79 -25.14 18.92
CA VAL A 212 35.09 -25.84 18.87
C VAL A 212 35.59 -25.91 17.43
N GLN A 213 36.61 -25.12 17.12
CA GLN A 213 37.15 -25.01 15.75
C GLN A 213 37.95 -26.25 15.33
N ARG A 214 37.80 -26.64 14.06
CA ARG A 214 38.62 -27.69 13.44
C ARG A 214 40.06 -27.22 13.25
N SER A 215 41.04 -28.01 13.73
CA SER A 215 42.48 -27.72 13.61
C SER A 215 43.21 -28.56 12.54
N VAL A 216 42.62 -29.66 12.07
CA VAL A 216 43.25 -30.58 11.10
C VAL A 216 43.13 -30.05 9.67
N ALA A 217 44.27 -29.75 9.04
CA ALA A 217 44.34 -29.14 7.71
C ALA A 217 44.02 -30.11 6.55
N ARG A 218 44.20 -31.42 6.75
CA ARG A 218 43.84 -32.44 5.74
C ARG A 218 42.39 -32.88 5.94
N VAL A 219 41.61 -32.91 4.87
CA VAL A 219 40.22 -33.40 4.90
C VAL A 219 40.18 -34.81 4.29
N GLY A 220 39.58 -35.76 5.02
CA GLY A 220 39.49 -37.16 4.61
C GLY A 220 38.48 -37.39 3.49
N LYS A 221 38.64 -38.49 2.74
CA LYS A 221 37.63 -38.93 1.77
C LYS A 221 36.36 -39.35 2.53
N ASN A 222 35.20 -38.80 2.15
CA ASN A 222 33.87 -39.02 2.75
C ASN A 222 33.67 -38.44 4.17
N GLU A 223 34.48 -37.46 4.58
CA GLU A 223 34.30 -36.77 5.85
C GLU A 223 33.12 -35.78 5.81
N THR A 224 32.32 -35.72 6.89
CA THR A 224 31.22 -34.74 7.06
C THR A 224 31.75 -33.49 7.76
N LEU A 225 31.35 -32.31 7.28
CA LEU A 225 31.82 -31.01 7.78
C LEU A 225 30.65 -30.13 8.25
N PHE A 226 30.85 -29.40 9.35
CA PHE A 226 29.83 -28.55 9.97
C PHE A 226 30.26 -27.08 9.99
N LEU A 227 29.42 -26.17 9.46
CA LEU A 227 29.63 -24.72 9.48
C LEU A 227 28.76 -24.07 10.55
N HIS A 228 29.39 -23.48 11.57
CA HIS A 228 28.73 -22.85 12.71
C HIS A 228 28.68 -21.33 12.57
N ILE A 229 27.51 -20.73 12.77
CA ILE A 229 27.25 -19.27 12.73
C ILE A 229 26.64 -18.83 14.06
N GLN A 230 27.36 -18.00 14.82
CA GLN A 230 26.86 -17.43 16.06
C GLN A 230 26.28 -16.04 15.81
N THR A 231 25.15 -15.70 16.42
CA THR A 231 24.48 -14.42 16.23
C THR A 231 23.97 -13.86 17.55
N ARG A 232 23.36 -12.70 17.47
CA ARG A 232 22.64 -12.04 18.54
C ARG A 232 21.43 -11.35 17.92
N GLY A 233 20.27 -11.32 18.58
CA GLY A 233 19.08 -10.57 18.17
C GLY A 233 18.52 -10.83 16.75
N LEU A 234 18.91 -11.93 16.11
CA LEU A 234 18.52 -12.30 14.73
C LEU A 234 17.54 -13.47 14.69
N TYR A 235 16.90 -13.80 15.81
CA TYR A 235 15.95 -14.91 15.94
C TYR A 235 14.82 -14.85 14.91
N GLY A 236 14.55 -15.98 14.25
CA GLY A 236 13.50 -16.09 13.22
C GLY A 236 13.88 -15.50 11.86
N ARG A 237 15.04 -14.82 11.74
CA ARG A 237 15.55 -14.34 10.45
C ARG A 237 16.28 -15.44 9.71
N GLU A 238 16.20 -15.43 8.39
CA GLU A 238 16.99 -16.31 7.54
C GLU A 238 18.29 -15.60 7.12
N ILE A 239 19.43 -16.23 7.36
CA ILE A 239 20.73 -15.79 6.88
C ILE A 239 21.00 -16.48 5.55
N PRO A 240 21.14 -15.75 4.44
CA PRO A 240 21.57 -16.33 3.17
C PRO A 240 23.06 -16.72 3.24
N THR A 241 23.38 -17.94 2.81
CA THR A 241 24.76 -18.44 2.67
C THR A 241 24.99 -18.95 1.25
N SER A 242 26.26 -19.14 0.85
CA SER A 242 26.61 -19.70 -0.46
C SER A 242 26.11 -21.13 -0.69
N ILE A 243 25.62 -21.80 0.35
CA ILE A 243 25.07 -23.16 0.33
C ILE A 243 23.54 -23.22 0.55
N GLY A 244 22.86 -22.06 0.63
CA GLY A 244 21.41 -21.95 0.84
C GLY A 244 21.03 -20.94 1.93
N LYS A 245 19.72 -20.75 2.15
CA LYS A 245 19.21 -19.91 3.25
C LYS A 245 19.14 -20.72 4.53
N VAL A 246 19.66 -20.17 5.62
CA VAL A 246 19.74 -20.85 6.92
C VAL A 246 18.95 -20.04 7.92
N ARG A 247 17.91 -20.64 8.51
CA ARG A 247 17.07 -19.97 9.49
C ARG A 247 17.79 -19.87 10.83
N VAL A 248 17.91 -18.67 11.36
CA VAL A 248 18.47 -18.41 12.69
C VAL A 248 17.45 -18.86 13.73
N LYS A 249 17.83 -19.88 14.47
CA LYS A 249 17.10 -20.36 15.64
C LYS A 249 17.99 -20.13 16.86
N ASP A 250 17.44 -19.55 17.90
CA ASP A 250 18.14 -19.33 19.17
C ASP A 250 19.46 -18.53 19.02
N ASN A 251 19.44 -17.51 18.15
CA ASN A 251 20.62 -16.69 17.83
C ASN A 251 21.85 -17.51 17.35
N THR A 252 21.66 -18.71 16.81
CA THR A 252 22.74 -19.51 16.18
C THR A 252 22.24 -20.21 14.91
N ALA A 253 23.14 -20.75 14.09
CA ALA A 253 22.82 -21.53 12.90
C ALA A 253 23.94 -22.55 12.57
N VAL A 254 23.57 -23.76 12.12
CA VAL A 254 24.50 -24.82 11.66
C VAL A 254 24.17 -25.27 10.26
N CYS A 255 25.18 -25.46 9.42
CA CYS A 255 25.04 -26.05 8.09
C CYS A 255 25.89 -27.31 7.97
N VAL A 256 25.34 -28.40 7.42
CA VAL A 256 26.06 -29.67 7.22
C VAL A 256 26.45 -29.81 5.75
N GLY A 257 27.72 -30.12 5.47
CA GLY A 257 28.23 -30.42 4.13
C GLY A 257 28.87 -31.80 4.05
N GLN A 258 28.45 -32.62 3.09
CA GLN A 258 29.01 -33.95 2.83
C GLN A 258 29.81 -33.97 1.50
N LEU A 259 31.07 -34.41 1.55
CA LEU A 259 31.95 -34.56 0.37
C LEU A 259 31.77 -35.97 -0.24
N TRP A 260 30.64 -36.23 -0.88
CA TRP A 260 30.41 -37.49 -1.60
C TRP A 260 30.34 -37.26 -3.12
N TYR A 261 30.94 -38.20 -3.87
CA TYR A 261 30.79 -38.39 -5.33
C TYR A 261 31.72 -37.72 -6.35
N TRP A 262 32.86 -37.10 -5.97
CA TRP A 262 33.82 -36.56 -6.96
C TRP A 262 35.32 -36.84 -6.71
N VAL A 263 35.69 -37.77 -5.81
CA VAL A 263 37.11 -38.10 -5.61
C VAL A 263 37.52 -39.25 -6.54
N SER A 264 37.85 -38.92 -7.79
CA SER A 264 38.75 -39.76 -8.58
C SER A 264 40.08 -39.90 -7.83
N ILE A 265 40.79 -41.01 -8.04
CA ILE A 265 41.96 -41.44 -7.25
C ILE A 265 43.11 -40.39 -7.24
N SER A 266 43.01 -39.35 -8.06
CA SER A 266 44.00 -38.30 -8.27
C SER A 266 43.70 -36.94 -7.65
N GLN A 267 42.67 -36.74 -6.79
CA GLN A 267 42.38 -35.43 -6.18
C GLN A 267 42.58 -35.38 -4.65
N THR A 268 43.13 -34.28 -4.11
CA THR A 268 43.35 -34.05 -2.66
C THR A 268 42.83 -32.68 -2.22
N PHE A 269 42.19 -32.61 -1.04
CA PHE A 269 41.61 -31.38 -0.49
C PHE A 269 42.29 -30.96 0.83
N PHE A 270 42.50 -29.65 0.99
CA PHE A 270 43.09 -29.05 2.18
C PHE A 270 42.20 -27.92 2.71
N PHE A 271 41.98 -27.92 4.02
CA PHE A 271 41.38 -26.82 4.78
C PHE A 271 42.48 -25.85 5.22
N ASN A 272 42.27 -24.55 5.01
CA ASN A 272 43.16 -23.52 5.52
C ASN A 272 42.57 -22.88 6.80
N PRO A 273 43.14 -23.15 7.99
CA PRO A 273 42.63 -22.62 9.25
C PRO A 273 42.74 -21.10 9.38
N SER A 274 43.62 -20.44 8.62
CA SER A 274 43.85 -19.00 8.72
C SER A 274 42.76 -18.15 8.06
N ASN A 275 42.00 -18.71 7.11
CA ASN A 275 40.93 -17.99 6.43
C ASN A 275 39.64 -18.80 6.25
N ASN A 276 39.54 -19.97 6.90
CA ASN A 276 38.37 -20.83 6.94
C ASN A 276 37.85 -21.32 5.57
N ARG A 277 38.72 -21.46 4.57
CA ARG A 277 38.37 -21.94 3.21
C ARG A 277 38.95 -23.33 2.89
N ILE A 278 38.28 -24.08 2.02
CA ILE A 278 38.73 -25.40 1.51
C ILE A 278 39.23 -25.25 0.07
N LYS A 279 40.36 -25.90 -0.25
CA LYS A 279 41.00 -25.89 -1.58
C LYS A 279 41.24 -27.31 -2.08
N GLY A 280 41.02 -27.55 -3.38
CA GLY A 280 41.29 -28.83 -4.05
C GLY A 280 42.51 -28.76 -4.99
N TYR A 281 43.23 -29.87 -5.13
CA TYR A 281 44.35 -30.03 -6.06
C TYR A 281 44.18 -31.30 -6.89
N ALA A 282 44.34 -31.18 -8.21
CA ALA A 282 44.39 -32.32 -9.13
C ALA A 282 45.84 -32.82 -9.26
N GLY A 283 46.07 -34.11 -9.01
CA GLY A 283 47.23 -34.85 -9.52
C GLY A 283 48.56 -34.75 -8.77
N LEU A 284 48.61 -34.93 -7.44
CA LEU A 284 49.90 -35.00 -6.70
C LEU A 284 50.68 -36.33 -6.90
N PHE A 285 50.59 -36.96 -8.07
CA PHE A 285 51.41 -38.13 -8.43
C PHE A 285 52.22 -37.84 -9.70
N LYS A 286 53.53 -38.12 -9.66
CA LYS A 286 54.42 -37.99 -10.82
C LYS A 286 53.90 -38.85 -11.98
N THR A 287 53.79 -38.25 -13.16
CA THR A 287 53.67 -39.01 -14.42
C THR A 287 55.01 -39.67 -14.76
N ASP A 288 55.03 -40.67 -15.65
CA ASP A 288 56.26 -41.40 -16.07
C ASP A 288 57.34 -40.46 -16.66
N ASN A 289 56.96 -39.23 -16.99
CA ASN A 289 57.77 -38.16 -17.55
C ASN A 289 58.40 -37.27 -16.45
N GLY A 290 58.13 -37.55 -15.18
CA GLY A 290 58.66 -36.81 -14.03
C GLY A 290 58.01 -35.46 -13.73
N SER A 291 56.94 -35.05 -14.43
CA SER A 291 56.19 -33.83 -14.13
C SER A 291 55.04 -34.09 -13.13
N THR A 292 54.78 -33.11 -12.26
CA THR A 292 53.72 -33.14 -11.23
C THR A 292 52.64 -32.14 -11.66
N ASP A 293 51.39 -32.55 -11.79
CA ASP A 293 50.28 -31.63 -12.00
C ASP A 293 49.89 -31.03 -10.64
N THR A 294 49.96 -29.71 -10.51
CA THR A 294 49.64 -28.98 -9.27
C THR A 294 48.46 -28.04 -9.46
N THR A 295 47.61 -28.32 -10.45
CA THR A 295 46.51 -27.42 -10.79
C THR A 295 45.54 -27.30 -9.60
N GLN A 296 45.55 -26.11 -8.99
CA GLN A 296 44.66 -25.75 -7.88
C GLN A 296 43.28 -25.40 -8.44
N PHE A 297 42.24 -25.88 -7.78
CA PHE A 297 40.88 -25.45 -8.05
C PHE A 297 40.14 -25.14 -6.74
N GLU A 298 39.26 -24.13 -6.77
CA GLU A 298 38.25 -23.97 -5.73
C GLU A 298 37.09 -24.91 -6.08
N PRO A 299 36.76 -25.91 -5.23
CA PRO A 299 35.63 -26.78 -5.51
C PRO A 299 34.36 -25.94 -5.45
N ASN A 300 33.77 -25.66 -6.61
CA ASN A 300 32.54 -24.87 -6.74
C ASN A 300 31.29 -25.61 -6.22
N SER A 301 31.45 -26.78 -5.57
CA SER A 301 30.35 -27.70 -5.28
C SER A 301 30.71 -28.71 -4.16
N ILE A 302 30.59 -28.30 -2.90
CA ILE A 302 30.19 -29.25 -1.84
C ILE A 302 28.67 -29.41 -2.00
N VAL A 303 28.23 -30.46 -2.70
CA VAL A 303 26.82 -30.69 -3.03
C VAL A 303 26.25 -31.78 -2.13
N GLN A 304 25.64 -31.33 -1.03
CA GLN A 304 24.34 -31.72 -0.46
C GLN A 304 24.34 -31.28 1.00
N ALA A 305 23.60 -30.23 1.30
CA ALA A 305 23.15 -29.91 2.64
C ALA A 305 21.65 -30.22 2.69
N THR A 306 21.25 -31.25 3.40
CA THR A 306 19.83 -31.48 3.71
C THR A 306 19.51 -30.65 4.96
N PRO A 307 18.58 -29.68 4.95
CA PRO A 307 17.84 -29.36 6.15
C PRO A 307 16.96 -30.58 6.45
N GLN A 308 17.37 -31.39 7.43
CA GLN A 308 16.47 -32.34 8.07
C GLN A 308 15.39 -31.53 8.80
N LEU A 309 14.18 -31.57 8.25
CA LEU A 309 12.93 -31.29 8.97
C LEU A 309 12.69 -32.46 9.94
N THR A 310 12.56 -32.19 11.24
CA THR A 310 11.75 -33.06 12.11
C THR A 310 10.41 -32.40 12.38
N TYR A 311 9.44 -32.84 11.58
CA TYR A 311 8.01 -32.86 11.88
C TYR A 311 7.73 -34.07 12.78
N ASP A 312 7.01 -33.90 13.89
CA ASP A 312 6.34 -35.01 14.60
C ASP A 312 4.87 -35.05 14.18
N SER A 313 4.44 -36.22 13.72
CA SER A 313 3.28 -36.50 12.89
C SER A 313 2.11 -37.18 13.62
N ASN A 314 2.11 -37.28 14.97
CA ASN A 314 1.10 -38.07 15.68
C ASN A 314 0.48 -37.46 16.96
N ARG A 315 0.21 -36.14 16.99
CA ARG A 315 -0.75 -35.57 17.97
C ARG A 315 -1.68 -34.52 17.36
N ILE A 316 -2.84 -35.02 16.92
CA ILE A 316 -4.20 -34.45 17.04
C ILE A 316 -4.49 -33.09 16.36
N THR A 317 -5.17 -33.21 15.21
CA THR A 317 -6.30 -32.44 14.62
C THR A 317 -6.25 -30.90 14.51
N PRO A 318 -6.80 -30.32 13.41
CA PRO A 318 -6.86 -28.88 13.23
C PRO A 318 -7.81 -28.28 14.26
N VAL A 319 -7.27 -27.43 15.14
CA VAL A 319 -8.08 -26.37 15.74
C VAL A 319 -7.97 -25.20 14.78
N ALA A 320 -9.07 -24.91 14.10
CA ALA A 320 -9.25 -23.64 13.43
C ALA A 320 -8.94 -22.51 14.41
N PRO A 321 -8.22 -21.44 14.03
CA PRO A 321 -8.50 -20.16 14.63
C PRO A 321 -9.91 -19.78 14.18
N SER A 322 -10.90 -20.20 14.98
CA SER A 322 -12.20 -19.55 14.97
C SER A 322 -11.98 -18.13 15.48
N THR A 323 -12.37 -17.17 14.64
CA THR A 323 -12.82 -15.83 15.00
C THR A 323 -11.84 -14.92 15.75
N THR A 324 -11.60 -13.78 15.10
CA THR A 324 -11.30 -12.48 15.70
C THR A 324 -9.85 -12.23 16.12
N ALA A 325 -9.02 -11.88 15.12
CA ALA A 325 -7.90 -10.97 15.33
C ALA A 325 -7.82 -10.01 14.13
N VAL A 326 -8.48 -8.87 14.35
CA VAL A 326 -8.47 -7.61 13.62
C VAL A 326 -7.21 -7.39 12.76
N THR A 327 -7.35 -7.53 11.44
CA THR A 327 -6.46 -6.85 10.49
C THR A 327 -6.97 -5.41 10.39
N VAL A 328 -6.47 -4.50 11.24
CA VAL A 328 -6.55 -3.08 10.90
C VAL A 328 -5.56 -2.89 9.75
N SER A 329 -6.04 -2.36 8.64
CA SER A 329 -5.20 -2.02 7.49
C SER A 329 -4.02 -1.16 7.94
N VAL A 330 -2.82 -1.71 7.80
CA VAL A 330 -1.56 -1.00 7.97
C VAL A 330 -1.49 0.03 6.83
N GLY A 331 -1.76 1.30 7.14
CA GLY A 331 -1.51 2.39 6.23
C GLY A 331 -0.02 2.44 5.91
N GLY A 332 0.35 2.59 4.64
CA GLY A 332 1.74 2.83 4.26
C GLY A 332 2.31 4.09 4.91
N PRO A 333 3.62 4.35 4.80
CA PRO A 333 4.23 5.57 5.33
C PRO A 333 3.51 6.80 4.76
N ILE A 334 3.04 7.69 5.64
CA ILE A 334 2.37 8.94 5.29
C ILE A 334 3.27 9.70 4.32
N LYS A 335 2.74 10.06 3.15
CA LYS A 335 3.50 10.84 2.16
C LYS A 335 3.68 12.28 2.65
N PRO A 336 4.88 12.87 2.48
CA PRO A 336 5.17 14.22 2.93
C PRO A 336 4.33 15.26 2.17
N VAL A 337 4.06 16.36 2.85
CA VAL A 337 3.48 17.58 2.27
C VAL A 337 4.64 18.50 1.87
N LEU A 338 4.57 19.05 0.66
CA LEU A 338 5.50 20.05 0.14
C LEU A 338 4.87 21.43 0.33
N GLU A 339 5.59 22.39 0.89
CA GLU A 339 5.12 23.77 0.98
C GLU A 339 5.49 24.54 -0.28
N SER A 340 4.57 25.36 -0.78
CA SER A 340 4.80 26.26 -1.91
C SER A 340 4.16 27.62 -1.66
N LYS A 341 4.85 28.67 -2.10
CA LYS A 341 4.38 30.06 -2.06
C LYS A 341 3.72 30.50 -3.38
N ALA A 342 3.36 29.56 -4.26
CA ALA A 342 2.74 29.91 -5.52
C ALA A 342 1.37 30.57 -5.28
N CYS A 343 1.12 31.72 -5.93
CA CYS A 343 -0.19 32.39 -5.98
C CYS A 343 -1.13 31.79 -7.03
N CYS A 344 -0.84 30.55 -7.47
CA CYS A 344 -1.64 29.78 -8.40
C CYS A 344 -1.41 28.28 -8.18
N MET A 345 -2.34 27.47 -8.64
CA MET A 345 -2.33 26.01 -8.55
C MET A 345 -2.70 25.42 -9.90
N VAL A 346 -1.99 24.38 -10.33
CA VAL A 346 -2.19 23.66 -11.58
C VAL A 346 -2.40 22.18 -11.25
N GLU A 347 -3.65 21.73 -11.26
CA GLU A 347 -3.97 20.32 -11.05
C GLU A 347 -4.06 19.59 -12.39
N PHE A 348 -3.30 18.51 -12.54
CA PHE A 348 -3.39 17.65 -13.72
C PHE A 348 -4.57 16.68 -13.61
N ARG A 349 -5.33 16.55 -14.70
CA ARG A 349 -6.45 15.61 -14.87
C ARG A 349 -6.30 14.84 -16.18
N PRO A 350 -6.93 13.66 -16.35
CA PRO A 350 -6.98 13.01 -17.65
C PRO A 350 -7.64 13.93 -18.70
N GLY A 351 -7.19 13.82 -19.95
CA GLY A 351 -7.84 14.50 -21.06
C GLY A 351 -9.28 14.02 -21.29
N ARG A 352 -10.08 14.83 -21.99
CA ARG A 352 -11.52 14.54 -22.27
C ARG A 352 -11.77 13.22 -23.01
N THR A 353 -10.78 12.70 -23.74
CA THR A 353 -10.86 11.47 -24.53
C THR A 353 -10.12 10.30 -23.89
N TYR A 354 -9.73 10.43 -22.62
CA TYR A 354 -9.02 9.35 -21.91
C TYR A 354 -9.91 8.10 -21.79
N LEU A 355 -9.40 6.96 -22.27
CA LEU A 355 -10.07 5.66 -22.23
C LEU A 355 -9.12 4.56 -21.70
N GLY A 356 -8.18 4.96 -20.84
CA GLY A 356 -7.28 4.05 -20.12
C GLY A 356 -5.99 3.68 -20.84
N GLU A 357 -5.53 4.50 -21.80
CA GLU A 357 -4.33 4.29 -22.63
C GLU A 357 -3.02 4.30 -21.82
N PHE A 358 -3.04 4.97 -20.68
CA PHE A 358 -1.95 5.04 -19.70
C PHE A 358 -2.57 5.01 -18.30
N GLY A 359 -1.81 4.65 -17.26
CA GLY A 359 -2.34 4.67 -15.90
C GLY A 359 -2.34 6.09 -15.38
N PHE A 360 -3.48 6.55 -14.86
CA PHE A 360 -3.60 7.85 -14.21
C PHE A 360 -4.58 7.75 -13.03
N SER A 361 -4.09 8.10 -11.83
CA SER A 361 -4.85 8.03 -10.57
C SER A 361 -4.69 9.36 -9.84
N TRP A 362 -5.77 10.14 -9.77
CA TRP A 362 -5.83 11.39 -9.01
C TRP A 362 -6.81 11.26 -7.85
N PHE A 363 -6.68 12.17 -6.89
CA PHE A 363 -7.63 12.30 -5.81
C PHE A 363 -8.87 13.06 -6.31
N ARG A 364 -10.04 12.43 -6.29
CA ARG A 364 -11.26 12.95 -6.89
C ARG A 364 -11.98 13.91 -5.95
N LYS A 365 -12.33 15.09 -6.46
CA LYS A 365 -13.00 16.18 -5.71
C LYS A 365 -14.43 16.44 -6.19
N GLY A 366 -14.89 15.76 -7.26
CA GLY A 366 -16.24 15.98 -7.78
C GLY A 366 -16.39 17.28 -8.58
N ASP A 367 -15.27 17.85 -9.05
CA ASP A 367 -15.18 19.19 -9.61
C ASP A 367 -15.20 19.20 -11.15
N LEU A 368 -15.15 18.04 -11.81
CA LEU A 368 -15.24 17.90 -13.27
C LEU A 368 -16.68 17.83 -13.81
N GLN A 369 -17.62 18.55 -13.20
CA GLN A 369 -19.03 18.56 -13.62
C GLN A 369 -19.22 19.16 -15.03
N LEU A 370 -19.10 18.34 -16.07
CA LEU A 370 -19.76 18.61 -17.35
C LEU A 370 -21.25 18.34 -17.14
N ARG A 371 -22.04 19.39 -16.88
CA ARG A 371 -23.51 19.30 -16.71
C ARG A 371 -24.17 18.78 -18.00
N GLY A 372 -24.18 17.47 -18.19
CA GLY A 372 -25.15 16.75 -18.98
C GLY A 372 -26.03 15.98 -18.00
N LYS A 373 -27.31 16.36 -17.87
CA LYS A 373 -28.28 15.57 -17.10
C LYS A 373 -28.51 14.25 -17.85
N SER A 374 -27.67 13.24 -17.62
CA SER A 374 -28.03 11.87 -17.99
C SER A 374 -28.74 11.26 -16.79
N LEU A 375 -30.05 11.10 -16.90
CA LEU A 375 -30.83 10.39 -15.92
C LEU A 375 -30.58 8.88 -16.14
N ALA A 376 -29.80 8.25 -15.27
CA ALA A 376 -29.54 6.81 -15.32
C ALA A 376 -30.22 6.13 -14.13
N THR A 377 -31.21 5.28 -14.41
CA THR A 377 -31.88 4.49 -13.36
C THR A 377 -31.18 3.16 -13.21
N SER A 378 -30.64 2.90 -12.03
CA SER A 378 -30.07 1.60 -11.67
C SER A 378 -31.12 0.74 -11.01
N SER A 379 -31.58 -0.31 -11.69
CA SER A 379 -32.46 -1.31 -11.09
C SER A 379 -31.75 -2.09 -9.98
N ARG A 380 -30.42 -2.30 -10.12
CA ARG A 380 -29.55 -2.88 -9.09
C ARG A 380 -29.58 -2.00 -7.85
N LEU A 381 -29.12 -0.76 -7.95
CA LEU A 381 -28.93 0.15 -6.81
C LEU A 381 -30.24 0.73 -6.27
N GLY A 382 -31.34 0.64 -7.03
CA GLY A 382 -32.65 1.17 -6.67
C GLY A 382 -32.73 2.70 -6.73
N ILE A 383 -31.87 3.35 -7.51
CA ILE A 383 -31.72 4.81 -7.55
C ILE A 383 -31.72 5.35 -8.97
N THR A 384 -32.00 6.64 -9.07
CA THR A 384 -31.83 7.43 -10.28
C THR A 384 -30.66 8.38 -10.06
N ILE A 385 -29.61 8.24 -10.86
CA ILE A 385 -28.45 9.13 -10.85
C ILE A 385 -28.73 10.26 -11.83
N ASP A 386 -28.66 11.49 -11.36
CA ASP A 386 -28.98 12.70 -12.13
C ASP A 386 -27.73 13.41 -12.70
N THR A 387 -26.54 12.94 -12.32
CA THR A 387 -25.24 13.50 -12.69
C THR A 387 -24.22 12.40 -12.97
N ILE A 388 -23.71 12.35 -14.21
CA ILE A 388 -22.54 11.54 -14.60
C ILE A 388 -21.42 12.50 -15.01
N ASN A 389 -20.32 12.51 -14.26
CA ASN A 389 -19.18 13.41 -14.49
C ASN A 389 -18.24 12.83 -15.56
N LEU A 390 -18.45 13.13 -16.84
CA LEU A 390 -17.59 12.63 -17.93
C LEU A 390 -16.24 13.38 -18.03
N PRO A 391 -15.15 12.74 -18.54
CA PRO A 391 -15.09 11.39 -19.12
C PRO A 391 -14.89 10.25 -18.10
N SER A 392 -14.55 10.57 -16.86
CA SER A 392 -14.01 9.57 -15.93
C SER A 392 -14.84 9.34 -14.68
N ASN A 393 -16.11 9.73 -14.65
CA ASN A 393 -16.97 9.68 -13.46
C ASN A 393 -16.28 10.23 -12.20
N ASP A 394 -15.81 11.47 -12.27
CA ASP A 394 -15.15 12.17 -11.16
C ASP A 394 -16.15 12.47 -10.05
N GLN A 395 -16.41 11.50 -9.19
CA GLN A 395 -17.22 11.68 -7.98
C GLN A 395 -16.29 12.01 -6.80
N ASP A 396 -16.71 12.92 -5.93
CA ASP A 396 -15.92 13.30 -4.76
C ASP A 396 -15.71 12.08 -3.85
N PHE A 397 -14.44 11.74 -3.59
CA PHE A 397 -14.09 10.66 -2.69
C PHE A 397 -14.60 10.85 -1.26
N ALA A 398 -14.79 12.09 -0.79
CA ALA A 398 -15.43 12.36 0.49
C ALA A 398 -16.90 11.88 0.53
N GLU A 399 -17.55 11.83 -0.63
CA GLU A 399 -18.95 11.46 -0.77
C GLU A 399 -19.15 9.96 -1.03
N ILE A 400 -18.22 9.32 -1.76
CA ILE A 400 -18.40 7.94 -2.24
C ILE A 400 -17.52 6.90 -1.53
N MET A 401 -16.70 7.27 -0.54
CA MET A 401 -15.88 6.31 0.21
C MET A 401 -16.52 5.93 1.55
N GLY A 402 -16.62 4.64 1.84
CA GLY A 402 -17.49 4.15 2.92
C GLY A 402 -17.59 2.63 2.97
N HIS A 403 -18.63 2.11 3.61
CA HIS A 403 -18.92 0.67 3.62
C HIS A 403 -20.38 0.41 3.28
N HIS A 404 -20.63 -0.70 2.58
CA HIS A 404 -21.96 -1.25 2.38
C HIS A 404 -22.35 -2.12 3.56
N TYR A 405 -23.57 -1.95 4.06
CA TYR A 405 -24.12 -2.73 5.17
C TYR A 405 -25.26 -3.63 4.73
N GLU A 406 -25.46 -4.72 5.44
CA GLU A 406 -26.68 -5.53 5.44
C GLU A 406 -27.25 -5.56 6.86
N SER A 407 -28.56 -5.75 6.99
CA SER A 407 -29.21 -5.88 8.28
C SER A 407 -29.94 -7.21 8.39
N VAL A 408 -29.81 -7.85 9.56
CA VAL A 408 -30.59 -9.03 9.92
C VAL A 408 -31.43 -8.68 11.14
N THR A 409 -32.73 -8.85 11.01
CA THR A 409 -33.68 -8.68 12.11
C THR A 409 -33.96 -10.05 12.74
N ALA A 410 -33.66 -10.17 14.03
CA ALA A 410 -33.98 -11.34 14.84
C ALA A 410 -34.87 -10.89 16.01
N GLY A 411 -36.19 -11.09 15.87
CA GLY A 411 -37.18 -10.55 16.82
C GLY A 411 -37.33 -9.03 16.68
N GLU A 412 -37.20 -8.30 17.79
CA GLU A 412 -37.22 -6.83 17.81
C GLU A 412 -35.84 -6.19 17.57
N ASN A 413 -34.77 -7.00 17.53
CA ASN A 413 -33.40 -6.51 17.39
C ASN A 413 -32.95 -6.56 15.92
N THR A 414 -32.47 -5.43 15.41
CA THR A 414 -31.82 -5.33 14.09
C THR A 414 -30.32 -5.17 14.29
N VAL A 415 -29.53 -6.08 13.70
CA VAL A 415 -28.07 -6.00 13.69
C VAL A 415 -27.60 -5.71 12.27
N GLU A 416 -26.75 -4.70 12.12
CA GLU A 416 -26.11 -4.36 10.85
C GLU A 416 -24.68 -4.90 10.80
N TYR A 417 -24.25 -5.39 9.65
CA TYR A 417 -22.88 -5.83 9.41
C TYR A 417 -22.40 -5.39 8.01
N ILE A 418 -21.07 -5.27 7.85
CA ILE A 418 -20.46 -4.92 6.57
C ILE A 418 -20.63 -6.09 5.59
N VAL A 419 -21.11 -5.79 4.38
CA VAL A 419 -21.31 -6.77 3.30
C VAL A 419 -19.99 -7.48 2.99
N GLN A 420 -20.04 -8.82 2.97
CA GLN A 420 -18.85 -9.65 2.76
C GLN A 420 -18.67 -10.19 1.33
N ASP A 421 -19.67 -10.04 0.48
CA ASP A 421 -19.59 -10.38 -0.94
C ASP A 421 -19.98 -9.13 -1.73
N GLY A 422 -19.01 -8.51 -2.41
CA GLY A 422 -19.27 -7.34 -3.24
C GLY A 422 -20.39 -7.56 -4.26
N ASN A 423 -20.64 -8.81 -4.69
CA ASN A 423 -21.76 -9.07 -5.59
C ASN A 423 -23.13 -8.85 -4.94
N ASN A 424 -23.21 -8.94 -3.61
CA ASN A 424 -24.41 -8.75 -2.80
C ASN A 424 -24.61 -7.30 -2.32
N SER A 425 -23.61 -6.41 -2.46
CA SER A 425 -23.76 -4.98 -2.17
C SER A 425 -24.66 -4.36 -3.24
N SER A 426 -25.96 -4.45 -3.03
CA SER A 426 -26.95 -4.20 -4.09
C SER A 426 -27.83 -3.00 -3.81
N ARG A 427 -27.75 -2.32 -2.65
CA ARG A 427 -28.63 -1.17 -2.39
C ARG A 427 -27.88 0.06 -1.92
N HIS A 428 -28.00 1.16 -2.68
CA HIS A 428 -27.40 2.45 -2.35
C HIS A 428 -27.77 2.89 -0.93
N ASN A 429 -29.03 2.69 -0.52
CA ASN A 429 -29.51 3.15 0.79
C ASN A 429 -28.86 2.46 2.00
N LEU A 430 -28.02 1.43 1.78
CA LEU A 430 -27.26 0.75 2.83
C LEU A 430 -25.76 1.10 2.80
N PHE A 431 -25.33 1.98 1.90
CA PHE A 431 -23.99 2.52 1.90
C PHE A 431 -23.87 3.62 2.97
N LYS A 432 -22.81 3.54 3.79
CA LYS A 432 -22.50 4.55 4.81
C LYS A 432 -21.10 5.10 4.58
N LYS A 433 -21.03 6.41 4.38
CA LYS A 433 -19.78 7.14 4.18
C LYS A 433 -18.84 6.97 5.38
N ASN A 434 -17.55 6.89 5.11
CA ASN A 434 -16.50 6.82 6.11
C ASN A 434 -15.45 7.90 5.84
N SER A 435 -15.60 9.04 6.50
CA SER A 435 -14.69 10.17 6.34
C SER A 435 -13.23 9.82 6.68
N GLN A 436 -13.00 8.96 7.68
CA GLN A 436 -11.65 8.50 8.03
C GLN A 436 -11.01 7.69 6.89
N MET A 437 -11.80 6.93 6.14
CA MET A 437 -11.30 6.20 4.97
C MET A 437 -10.80 7.16 3.89
N CYS A 438 -11.59 8.21 3.59
CA CYS A 438 -11.19 9.26 2.66
C CYS A 438 -9.93 10.00 3.15
N CYS A 439 -9.85 10.36 4.44
CA CYS A 439 -8.65 10.95 5.04
C CYS A 439 -7.42 10.03 4.86
N LYS A 440 -7.54 8.73 5.16
CA LYS A 440 -6.47 7.74 4.95
C LYS A 440 -6.08 7.62 3.48
N HIS A 441 -7.02 7.76 2.54
CA HIS A 441 -6.72 7.74 1.11
C HIS A 441 -5.96 8.99 0.66
N SER A 442 -6.32 10.17 1.17
CA SER A 442 -5.57 11.41 0.94
C SER A 442 -4.09 11.27 1.36
N LEU A 443 -3.82 10.54 2.44
CA LEU A 443 -2.46 10.29 2.94
C LEU A 443 -1.58 9.44 2.01
N ASP A 444 -2.16 8.71 1.06
CA ASP A 444 -1.41 7.95 0.04
C ASP A 444 -0.75 8.84 -1.03
N TYR A 445 -1.23 10.07 -1.21
CA TYR A 445 -0.73 10.99 -2.23
C TYR A 445 0.34 11.91 -1.65
N TYR A 446 1.35 12.26 -2.44
CA TYR A 446 2.14 13.46 -2.13
C TYR A 446 1.24 14.68 -2.26
N ARG A 447 1.42 15.68 -1.40
CA ARG A 447 0.56 16.86 -1.36
C ARG A 447 1.39 18.12 -1.49
N ILE A 448 0.89 19.13 -2.20
CA ILE A 448 1.47 20.47 -2.24
C ILE A 448 0.51 21.41 -1.53
N LEU A 449 1.00 22.09 -0.50
CA LEU A 449 0.27 23.07 0.28
C LEU A 449 0.64 24.47 -0.22
N MET A 450 -0.33 25.15 -0.83
CA MET A 450 -0.15 26.47 -1.44
C MET A 450 -0.45 27.56 -0.41
N SER A 451 0.58 28.06 0.28
CA SER A 451 0.41 29.01 1.40
C SER A 451 -0.26 30.32 0.98
N GLU A 452 0.04 30.79 -0.24
CA GLU A 452 -0.53 32.03 -0.77
C GLU A 452 -1.93 31.85 -1.40
N MET A 453 -2.38 30.61 -1.61
CA MET A 453 -3.71 30.27 -2.12
C MET A 453 -4.65 29.85 -0.99
N ASP A 454 -4.66 30.60 0.11
CA ASP A 454 -5.51 30.32 1.29
C ASP A 454 -5.31 28.90 1.83
N TRP A 455 -4.07 28.40 1.76
CA TRP A 455 -3.67 27.07 2.20
C TRP A 455 -4.38 25.93 1.46
N GLN A 456 -4.74 26.14 0.19
CA GLN A 456 -5.27 25.08 -0.66
C GLN A 456 -4.25 23.94 -0.82
N GLU A 457 -4.79 22.71 -0.80
CA GLU A 457 -4.01 21.48 -0.91
C GLU A 457 -4.22 20.83 -2.28
N TYR A 458 -3.12 20.45 -2.92
CA TYR A 458 -3.09 19.70 -4.16
C TYR A 458 -2.51 18.30 -3.96
N HIS A 459 -3.31 17.27 -4.24
CA HIS A 459 -2.88 15.88 -4.28
C HIS A 459 -2.21 15.56 -5.62
N ILE A 460 -0.89 15.31 -5.59
CA ILE A 460 -0.10 14.97 -6.77
C ILE A 460 -0.56 13.62 -7.32
N PRO A 461 -1.13 13.54 -8.54
CA PRO A 461 -1.60 12.30 -9.14
C PRO A 461 -0.44 11.36 -9.45
N TYR A 462 -0.77 10.07 -9.48
CA TYR A 462 0.13 9.00 -9.90
C TYR A 462 -0.12 8.63 -11.35
N MET A 463 0.96 8.37 -12.09
CA MET A 463 0.90 8.05 -13.50
C MET A 463 1.86 6.91 -13.87
N THR A 464 1.43 6.08 -14.81
CA THR A 464 2.27 5.11 -15.51
C THR A 464 2.19 5.40 -17.00
N ILE A 465 3.34 5.50 -17.65
CA ILE A 465 3.45 5.71 -19.11
C ILE A 465 4.53 4.78 -19.66
N ARG A 466 4.22 4.09 -20.76
CA ARG A 466 5.16 3.19 -21.44
C ARG A 466 5.93 3.94 -22.51
N LYS A 467 7.08 3.39 -22.90
CA LYS A 467 7.81 3.84 -24.08
C LYS A 467 6.88 3.93 -25.30
N GLU A 468 7.04 4.98 -26.09
CA GLU A 468 6.26 5.39 -27.26
C GLU A 468 4.82 5.86 -26.99
N VAL A 469 4.33 5.80 -25.75
CA VAL A 469 3.01 6.32 -25.39
C VAL A 469 3.09 7.83 -25.18
N GLU A 470 2.08 8.53 -25.70
CA GLU A 470 1.83 9.96 -25.45
C GLU A 470 0.56 10.10 -24.62
N ALA A 471 0.63 10.89 -23.56
CA ALA A 471 -0.47 11.20 -22.68
C ALA A 471 -0.88 12.66 -22.84
N GLU A 472 -2.17 12.90 -23.09
CA GLU A 472 -2.76 14.23 -23.03
C GLU A 472 -3.43 14.44 -21.67
N LEU A 473 -2.96 15.47 -20.95
CA LEU A 473 -3.48 15.85 -19.63
C LEU A 473 -4.20 17.19 -19.74
N SER A 474 -5.39 17.28 -19.16
CA SER A 474 -6.10 18.54 -18.96
C SER A 474 -5.56 19.28 -17.74
N LEU A 475 -5.49 20.61 -17.85
CA LEU A 475 -4.98 21.48 -16.79
C LEU A 475 -6.14 22.14 -16.04
N HIS A 476 -6.18 21.95 -14.74
CA HIS A 476 -7.11 22.62 -13.84
C HIS A 476 -6.36 23.75 -13.15
N ILE A 477 -6.49 24.96 -13.69
CA ILE A 477 -5.71 26.10 -13.22
C ILE A 477 -6.58 26.94 -12.28
N SER A 478 -6.04 27.28 -11.12
CA SER A 478 -6.59 28.27 -10.18
C SER A 478 -5.57 29.38 -9.98
N VAL A 479 -5.97 30.64 -10.18
CA VAL A 479 -5.08 31.81 -10.10
C VAL A 479 -5.63 32.83 -9.11
N LYS A 480 -4.85 33.14 -8.07
CA LYS A 480 -5.08 34.28 -7.17
C LYS A 480 -4.28 35.51 -7.64
N GLU A 481 -3.02 35.30 -8.04
CA GLU A 481 -2.21 36.33 -8.70
C GLU A 481 -1.57 35.76 -9.97
N LYS A 482 -1.66 36.52 -11.06
CA LYS A 482 -1.19 36.10 -12.39
C LYS A 482 0.34 35.92 -12.39
N PRO A 483 0.87 34.71 -12.67
CA PRO A 483 2.30 34.53 -12.86
C PRO A 483 2.76 35.13 -14.20
N GLU A 484 4.06 35.38 -14.35
CA GLU A 484 4.62 35.84 -15.62
C GLU A 484 4.53 34.74 -16.69
N LYS A 485 4.90 33.51 -16.32
CA LYS A 485 4.84 32.31 -17.16
C LYS A 485 4.79 31.05 -16.31
N PHE A 486 4.31 29.96 -16.89
CA PHE A 486 4.48 28.62 -16.35
C PHE A 486 5.68 27.92 -16.98
N ILE A 487 6.46 27.20 -16.18
CA ILE A 487 7.64 26.45 -16.61
C ILE A 487 7.41 24.97 -16.26
N TYR A 488 7.26 24.14 -17.29
CA TYR A 488 7.04 22.71 -17.16
C TYR A 488 8.37 21.98 -17.36
N ARG A 489 8.78 21.17 -16.37
CA ARG A 489 10.04 20.43 -16.41
C ARG A 489 9.97 19.13 -15.62
N PHE A 490 10.97 18.28 -15.80
CA PHE A 490 11.14 17.08 -14.98
C PHE A 490 12.13 17.35 -13.84
N ASP A 491 11.88 16.80 -12.67
CA ASP A 491 12.74 16.91 -11.47
C ASP A 491 14.14 16.31 -11.67
N ASN A 492 14.29 15.44 -12.66
CA ASN A 492 15.52 14.74 -12.96
C ASN A 492 16.20 15.30 -14.23
N PRO A 493 17.30 16.08 -14.11
CA PRO A 493 18.04 16.61 -15.26
C PRO A 493 18.63 15.54 -16.17
N THR A 494 18.90 14.33 -15.66
CA THR A 494 19.36 13.20 -16.49
C THR A 494 18.27 12.73 -17.44
N ALA A 495 17.00 12.70 -17.01
CA ALA A 495 15.88 12.35 -17.89
C ALA A 495 15.72 13.36 -19.04
N LEU A 496 16.04 14.64 -18.78
CA LEU A 496 16.09 15.70 -19.79
C LEU A 496 17.27 15.53 -20.76
N ASN A 497 18.48 15.39 -20.22
CA ASN A 497 19.72 15.29 -21.02
C ASN A 497 19.75 14.03 -21.89
N GLU A 498 19.14 12.93 -21.43
CA GLU A 498 19.07 11.68 -22.18
C GLU A 498 17.83 11.60 -23.11
N GLY A 499 16.98 12.63 -23.10
CA GLY A 499 15.82 12.74 -23.98
C GLY A 499 14.76 11.67 -23.72
N TYR A 500 14.44 11.39 -22.46
CA TYR A 500 13.46 10.36 -22.09
C TYR A 500 12.03 10.77 -22.41
N MET A 501 11.74 12.06 -22.37
CA MET A 501 10.39 12.62 -22.45
C MET A 501 10.38 13.87 -23.34
N THR A 502 9.24 14.14 -23.97
CA THR A 502 8.93 15.44 -24.58
C THR A 502 7.68 16.04 -23.97
N ILE A 503 7.60 17.37 -24.02
CA ILE A 503 6.43 18.16 -23.61
C ILE A 503 5.92 18.89 -24.86
N ASN A 504 4.67 18.66 -25.25
CA ASN A 504 4.07 19.22 -26.46
C ASN A 504 4.95 19.00 -27.72
N GLY A 505 5.61 17.84 -27.81
CA GLY A 505 6.51 17.50 -28.92
C GLY A 505 7.89 18.16 -28.88
N SER A 506 8.19 19.00 -27.87
CA SER A 506 9.48 19.67 -27.70
C SER A 506 10.28 19.09 -26.53
N SER A 507 11.59 19.29 -26.51
CA SER A 507 12.41 18.98 -25.34
C SER A 507 12.02 19.86 -24.15
N ALA A 508 11.98 19.29 -22.96
CA ALA A 508 11.78 20.05 -21.74
C ALA A 508 13.04 20.89 -21.39
N PRO A 509 12.91 22.06 -20.72
CA PRO A 509 11.67 22.63 -20.21
C PRO A 509 10.76 23.23 -21.30
N TYR A 510 9.45 23.27 -21.05
CA TYR A 510 8.47 23.97 -21.87
C TYR A 510 7.95 25.19 -21.11
N GLU A 511 7.91 26.35 -21.76
CA GLU A 511 7.43 27.60 -21.16
C GLU A 511 6.10 28.02 -21.78
N ASP A 512 5.12 28.32 -20.92
CA ASP A 512 3.82 28.88 -21.31
C ASP A 512 3.76 30.35 -20.84
N THR A 513 3.93 31.26 -21.80
CA THR A 513 3.97 32.72 -21.56
C THR A 513 2.58 33.36 -21.56
N ALA A 514 1.51 32.57 -21.65
CA ALA A 514 0.13 33.07 -21.63
C ALA A 514 -0.69 32.42 -20.51
N PRO A 515 -0.26 32.55 -19.23
CA PRO A 515 -1.06 32.08 -18.11
C PRO A 515 -2.37 32.89 -17.99
N PRO A 516 -3.46 32.26 -17.51
CA PRO A 516 -4.75 32.95 -17.35
C PRO A 516 -4.65 34.08 -16.33
N GLU A 517 -5.39 35.17 -16.55
CA GLU A 517 -5.32 36.36 -15.69
C GLU A 517 -6.03 36.19 -14.35
N ILE A 518 -7.18 35.53 -14.41
CA ILE A 518 -7.99 35.09 -13.27
C ILE A 518 -8.73 33.84 -13.73
N THR A 519 -8.95 32.93 -12.81
CA THR A 519 -9.79 31.75 -13.04
C THR A 519 -11.09 31.96 -12.28
N GLY A 520 -12.24 31.77 -12.94
CA GLY A 520 -13.53 31.82 -12.26
C GLY A 520 -13.73 30.64 -11.31
N GLU A 521 -14.95 30.47 -10.80
CA GLU A 521 -15.34 29.24 -10.08
C GLU A 521 -15.16 27.98 -10.95
N SER A 522 -15.18 28.16 -12.28
CA SER A 522 -14.96 27.09 -13.24
C SER A 522 -13.49 27.03 -13.71
N PRO A 523 -12.85 25.86 -13.58
CA PRO A 523 -11.47 25.63 -13.95
C PRO A 523 -11.26 25.52 -15.47
N ASP A 524 -10.07 25.88 -15.95
CA ASP A 524 -9.75 26.02 -17.39
C ASP A 524 -9.42 24.69 -18.09
N ILE A 525 -10.40 23.77 -18.13
CA ILE A 525 -10.28 22.42 -18.71
C ILE A 525 -9.94 22.44 -20.22
N ALA A 526 -10.07 23.59 -20.89
CA ALA A 526 -9.74 23.72 -22.32
C ALA A 526 -8.22 23.68 -22.59
N ARG A 527 -7.38 23.96 -21.58
CA ARG A 527 -5.92 23.86 -21.72
C ARG A 527 -5.45 22.44 -21.49
N THR A 528 -4.58 21.97 -22.39
CA THR A 528 -3.98 20.63 -22.30
C THR A 528 -2.47 20.69 -22.45
N ILE A 529 -1.82 19.65 -21.93
CA ILE A 529 -0.39 19.39 -22.11
C ILE A 529 -0.19 17.94 -22.55
N ARG A 530 0.67 17.73 -23.54
CA ARG A 530 1.04 16.38 -24.01
C ARG A 530 2.41 15.99 -23.51
N ILE A 531 2.52 14.81 -22.94
CA ILE A 531 3.79 14.22 -22.48
C ILE A 531 3.99 12.92 -23.22
N LYS A 532 5.09 12.79 -23.97
CA LYS A 532 5.44 11.54 -24.66
C LYS A 532 6.67 10.91 -24.06
N CYS A 533 6.59 9.62 -23.77
CA CYS A 533 7.72 8.82 -23.28
C CYS A 533 8.50 8.24 -24.47
N LEU A 534 9.74 8.66 -24.66
CA LEU A 534 10.62 8.20 -25.75
C LEU A 534 11.55 7.06 -25.35
N LYS A 535 11.90 6.96 -24.06
CA LYS A 535 12.80 5.92 -23.54
C LYS A 535 12.30 5.36 -22.22
N GLU A 536 12.73 4.14 -21.93
CA GLU A 536 12.50 3.53 -20.63
C GLU A 536 13.40 4.17 -19.56
N PHE A 537 12.94 4.18 -18.31
CA PHE A 537 13.65 4.79 -17.18
C PHE A 537 13.43 3.99 -15.89
N SER A 538 14.47 3.92 -15.07
CA SER A 538 14.55 3.05 -13.90
C SER A 538 14.26 3.72 -12.56
N LYS A 539 14.19 5.06 -12.55
CA LYS A 539 13.89 5.87 -11.36
C LYS A 539 12.59 6.64 -11.56
N PRO A 540 11.73 6.77 -10.53
CA PRO A 540 10.55 7.62 -10.63
C PRO A 540 10.91 9.03 -11.10
N LEU A 541 10.00 9.65 -11.85
CA LEU A 541 10.12 11.03 -12.32
C LEU A 541 8.97 11.87 -11.75
N ARG A 542 9.22 13.15 -11.53
CA ARG A 542 8.15 14.13 -11.32
C ARG A 542 8.09 15.06 -12.52
N PHE A 543 6.90 15.13 -13.12
CA PHE A 543 6.59 16.17 -14.08
C PHE A 543 6.04 17.36 -13.32
N GLU A 544 6.81 18.43 -13.20
CA GLU A 544 6.55 19.58 -12.34
C GLU A 544 6.23 20.83 -13.16
N VAL A 545 5.36 21.67 -12.63
CA VAL A 545 5.10 23.00 -13.17
C VAL A 545 5.41 24.06 -12.11
N TYR A 546 6.19 25.04 -12.52
CA TYR A 546 6.58 26.18 -11.70
C TYR A 546 5.95 27.46 -12.24
N ALA A 547 5.48 28.30 -11.34
CA ALA A 547 5.03 29.66 -11.63
C ALA A 547 6.21 30.63 -11.46
N LYS A 548 6.56 31.37 -12.52
CA LYS A 548 7.55 32.46 -12.45
C LYS A 548 6.88 33.71 -11.90
N VAL A 549 7.44 34.26 -10.83
CA VAL A 549 6.95 35.51 -10.24
C VAL A 549 7.36 36.68 -11.13
N LYS A 550 6.40 37.56 -11.45
CA LYS A 550 6.66 38.73 -12.29
C LYS A 550 7.70 39.65 -11.66
N ASP A 551 8.65 40.11 -12.47
CA ASP A 551 9.72 41.02 -12.05
C ASP A 551 10.61 40.46 -10.91
N SER A 552 10.62 39.13 -10.70
CA SER A 552 11.45 38.43 -9.72
C SER A 552 12.15 37.23 -10.37
N GLU A 553 13.28 36.80 -9.81
CA GLU A 553 13.92 35.55 -10.22
C GLU A 553 13.24 34.31 -9.62
N ASP A 554 12.32 34.47 -8.67
CA ASP A 554 11.69 33.38 -7.94
C ASP A 554 10.75 32.52 -8.80
N GLU A 555 10.86 31.21 -8.60
CA GLU A 555 9.97 30.18 -9.16
C GLU A 555 9.31 29.41 -8.02
N HIS A 556 8.00 29.18 -8.10
CA HIS A 556 7.26 28.43 -7.08
C HIS A 556 6.54 27.24 -7.70
N LEU A 557 6.70 26.06 -7.10
CA LEU A 557 6.06 24.82 -7.56
C LEU A 557 4.54 24.98 -7.43
N CYS A 558 3.81 24.99 -8.55
CA CYS A 558 2.36 25.17 -8.57
C CYS A 558 1.60 23.92 -8.98
N GLY A 559 2.29 22.84 -9.36
CA GLY A 559 1.67 21.55 -9.70
C GLY A 559 2.71 20.48 -10.02
N ALA A 560 2.31 19.22 -10.00
CA ALA A 560 3.17 18.10 -10.33
C ALA A 560 2.39 16.81 -10.66
N VAL A 561 3.02 15.86 -11.35
CA VAL A 561 2.57 14.47 -11.54
C VAL A 561 3.70 13.53 -11.15
N HIS A 562 3.42 12.48 -10.37
CA HIS A 562 4.38 11.44 -10.03
C HIS A 562 4.31 10.28 -11.04
N ILE A 563 5.40 10.04 -11.76
CA ILE A 563 5.49 9.00 -12.80
C ILE A 563 6.35 7.84 -12.30
N PHE A 564 5.77 6.64 -12.29
CA PHE A 564 6.49 5.42 -11.91
C PHE A 564 7.51 4.99 -12.99
N PRO A 565 8.63 4.36 -12.58
CA PRO A 565 9.62 3.81 -13.52
C PRO A 565 9.03 2.70 -14.38
N ASN A 566 9.46 2.64 -15.64
CA ASN A 566 8.90 1.76 -16.66
C ASN A 566 9.93 0.84 -17.33
N ASP A 567 11.14 0.75 -16.79
CA ASP A 567 12.13 -0.21 -17.27
C ASP A 567 11.65 -1.67 -17.12
N VAL A 568 12.42 -2.60 -17.71
CA VAL A 568 12.12 -4.03 -17.70
C VAL A 568 11.96 -4.60 -16.27
N LEU A 569 12.61 -4.03 -15.25
CA LEU A 569 12.50 -4.51 -13.86
C LEU A 569 11.17 -4.13 -13.21
N HIS A 570 10.51 -3.07 -13.69
CA HIS A 570 9.22 -2.61 -13.21
C HIS A 570 8.04 -3.16 -14.01
N GLN A 571 8.29 -3.73 -15.18
CA GLN A 571 7.27 -4.43 -15.97
C GLN A 571 7.06 -5.88 -15.50
N ARG A 572 5.85 -6.40 -15.63
CA ARG A 572 5.50 -7.80 -15.30
C ARG A 572 4.91 -8.51 -16.50
N LYS A 573 5.62 -9.51 -17.02
CA LYS A 573 5.13 -10.31 -18.13
C LYS A 573 4.24 -11.45 -17.62
N ILE A 574 3.05 -11.59 -18.19
CA ILE A 574 2.17 -12.73 -17.93
C ILE A 574 1.87 -13.45 -19.24
N ARG A 575 1.72 -14.77 -19.18
CA ARG A 575 1.29 -15.55 -20.35
C ARG A 575 -0.20 -15.76 -20.30
N VAL A 576 -0.89 -15.42 -21.38
CA VAL A 576 -2.35 -15.50 -21.47
C VAL A 576 -2.72 -16.31 -22.71
N VAL A 577 -3.65 -17.24 -22.56
CA VAL A 577 -4.26 -17.94 -23.69
C VAL A 577 -5.72 -17.53 -23.78
N PHE A 578 -6.13 -17.06 -24.95
CA PHE A 578 -7.51 -16.82 -25.30
C PHE A 578 -8.03 -18.08 -25.98
N PHE A 579 -9.04 -18.71 -25.40
CA PHE A 579 -9.81 -19.74 -26.07
C PHE A 579 -11.00 -19.08 -26.74
N ASN A 580 -10.98 -19.02 -28.08
CA ASN A 580 -12.15 -18.67 -28.87
C ASN A 580 -13.07 -19.89 -28.91
N VAL A 581 -14.12 -19.89 -28.10
CA VAL A 581 -15.05 -21.02 -28.01
C VAL A 581 -16.08 -20.89 -29.13
N ILE A 582 -16.24 -21.97 -29.90
CA ILE A 582 -17.18 -22.03 -31.02
C ILE A 582 -18.32 -22.98 -30.66
N THR A 583 -19.54 -22.50 -30.73
CA THR A 583 -20.75 -23.21 -30.26
C THR A 583 -21.90 -23.07 -31.27
N LYS A 584 -22.96 -23.86 -31.08
CA LYS A 584 -24.21 -23.77 -31.83
C LYS A 584 -25.37 -24.27 -30.96
N ILE A 585 -25.91 -23.43 -30.07
CA ILE A 585 -26.99 -23.82 -29.14
C ILE A 585 -28.39 -23.41 -29.67
N ASN A 586 -28.54 -22.21 -30.25
CA ASN A 586 -29.83 -21.66 -30.76
C ASN A 586 -30.33 -22.26 -32.09
N GLY A 587 -29.88 -23.46 -32.47
CA GLY A 587 -30.38 -24.18 -33.66
C GLY A 587 -30.04 -23.60 -35.05
N THR A 588 -29.58 -22.36 -35.16
CA THR A 588 -29.35 -21.67 -36.45
C THR A 588 -27.88 -21.66 -36.84
N ASP A 589 -27.08 -20.79 -36.23
CA ASP A 589 -25.72 -20.46 -36.67
C ASP A 589 -24.64 -20.71 -35.60
N LYS A 590 -23.40 -20.90 -36.06
CA LYS A 590 -22.25 -20.97 -35.15
C LYS A 590 -22.04 -19.62 -34.47
N GLN A 591 -21.86 -19.64 -33.15
CA GLN A 591 -21.42 -18.49 -32.38
C GLN A 591 -19.92 -18.61 -32.11
N PHE A 592 -19.24 -17.45 -32.12
CA PHE A 592 -17.82 -17.33 -31.86
C PHE A 592 -17.63 -16.40 -30.67
N GLY A 593 -16.76 -16.77 -29.73
CA GLY A 593 -16.41 -15.90 -28.62
C GLY A 593 -15.61 -14.67 -29.02
N ILE A 594 -14.77 -14.81 -30.06
CA ILE A 594 -13.99 -13.72 -30.66
C ILE A 594 -14.37 -13.65 -32.12
N ALA A 595 -14.76 -12.46 -32.59
CA ALA A 595 -15.08 -12.24 -33.99
C ALA A 595 -13.85 -12.50 -34.89
N GLU A 596 -14.10 -12.97 -36.11
CA GLU A 596 -13.03 -13.27 -37.07
C GLU A 596 -12.19 -12.02 -37.34
N ASN A 597 -10.87 -12.14 -37.27
CA ASN A 597 -9.90 -11.05 -37.41
C ASN A 597 -10.01 -9.92 -36.37
N SER A 598 -10.75 -10.11 -35.27
CA SER A 598 -10.79 -9.12 -34.19
C SER A 598 -9.46 -9.02 -33.45
N THR A 599 -8.99 -7.79 -33.25
CA THR A 599 -7.88 -7.46 -32.35
C THR A 599 -8.34 -6.76 -31.08
N ILE A 600 -9.63 -6.44 -30.97
CA ILE A 600 -10.20 -5.56 -29.94
C ILE A 600 -9.98 -6.13 -28.54
N GLU A 601 -10.20 -7.42 -28.33
CA GLU A 601 -10.05 -8.10 -27.04
C GLU A 601 -8.60 -8.05 -26.56
N LYS A 602 -7.66 -8.27 -27.49
CA LYS A 602 -6.22 -8.21 -27.24
C LYS A 602 -5.79 -6.80 -26.89
N GLU A 603 -6.10 -5.83 -27.77
CA GLU A 603 -5.72 -4.43 -27.60
C GLU A 603 -6.31 -3.85 -26.31
N THR A 604 -7.55 -4.22 -25.98
CA THR A 604 -8.20 -3.75 -24.76
C THR A 604 -7.55 -4.34 -23.51
N LEU A 605 -7.24 -5.63 -23.50
CA LEU A 605 -6.56 -6.25 -22.36
C LEU A 605 -5.14 -5.67 -22.17
N GLU A 606 -4.39 -5.51 -23.26
CA GLU A 606 -3.07 -4.87 -23.26
C GLU A 606 -3.13 -3.43 -22.75
N LYS A 607 -4.12 -2.66 -23.19
CA LYS A 607 -4.37 -1.28 -22.76
C LYS A 607 -4.61 -1.19 -21.25
N TYR A 608 -5.55 -1.96 -20.71
CA TYR A 608 -5.95 -1.83 -19.32
C TYR A 608 -4.91 -2.42 -18.33
N LEU A 609 -4.34 -3.59 -18.62
CA LEU A 609 -3.20 -4.11 -17.84
C LEU A 609 -1.96 -3.23 -18.00
N GLY A 610 -1.89 -2.52 -19.13
CA GLY A 610 -1.00 -1.42 -19.46
C GLY A 610 -0.72 -0.49 -18.30
N GLN A 611 -1.79 -0.07 -17.62
CA GLN A 611 -1.82 0.89 -16.51
C GLN A 611 -1.04 0.43 -15.28
N ALA A 612 -0.88 -0.88 -15.08
CA ALA A 612 -0.11 -1.46 -13.99
C ALA A 612 1.28 -1.98 -14.43
N TYR A 613 1.73 -1.63 -15.64
CA TYR A 613 2.91 -2.22 -16.28
C TYR A 613 2.89 -3.75 -16.40
N VAL A 614 1.69 -4.33 -16.44
CA VAL A 614 1.51 -5.76 -16.73
C VAL A 614 1.44 -5.95 -18.25
N VAL A 615 2.29 -6.80 -18.79
CA VAL A 615 2.44 -7.06 -20.23
C VAL A 615 1.91 -8.47 -20.52
N PRO A 616 0.71 -8.61 -21.11
CA PRO A 616 0.20 -9.92 -21.46
C PRO A 616 0.80 -10.42 -22.78
N GLU A 617 1.44 -11.58 -22.74
CA GLU A 617 1.87 -12.34 -23.91
C GLU A 617 0.70 -13.26 -24.32
N ILE A 618 -0.10 -12.80 -25.29
CA ILE A 618 -1.37 -13.42 -25.67
C ILE A 618 -1.17 -14.41 -26.83
N THR A 619 -1.67 -15.62 -26.65
CA THR A 619 -1.84 -16.63 -27.70
C THR A 619 -3.33 -16.92 -27.85
N ILE A 620 -3.81 -17.08 -29.09
CA ILE A 620 -5.22 -17.43 -29.38
C ILE A 620 -5.27 -18.89 -29.82
N GLU A 621 -6.23 -19.63 -29.26
CA GLU A 621 -6.53 -21.03 -29.58
C GLU A 621 -8.02 -21.18 -29.85
N GLU A 622 -8.37 -21.94 -30.87
CA GLU A 622 -9.77 -22.28 -31.14
C GLU A 622 -10.19 -23.47 -30.29
N LEU A 623 -11.35 -23.36 -29.65
CA LEU A 623 -12.02 -24.44 -28.95
C LEU A 623 -13.37 -24.70 -29.64
N ASP A 624 -13.34 -25.49 -30.73
CA ASP A 624 -14.56 -25.85 -31.46
C ASP A 624 -15.33 -26.95 -30.73
N LEU A 625 -16.48 -26.58 -30.17
CA LEU A 625 -17.41 -27.51 -29.50
C LEU A 625 -18.45 -28.06 -30.47
N VAL A 626 -18.42 -27.68 -31.75
CA VAL A 626 -19.32 -28.20 -32.78
C VAL A 626 -18.64 -29.35 -33.53
N SER A 627 -19.26 -30.52 -33.50
CA SER A 627 -18.78 -31.70 -34.23
C SER A 627 -18.72 -31.42 -35.73
N LYS A 628 -17.53 -31.62 -36.33
CA LYS A 628 -17.33 -31.51 -37.79
C LYS A 628 -18.13 -32.55 -38.57
N THR A 629 -18.50 -33.67 -37.94
CA THR A 629 -19.21 -34.78 -38.60
C THR A 629 -20.72 -34.65 -38.48
N THR A 630 -21.23 -34.27 -37.30
CA THR A 630 -22.67 -34.25 -37.03
C THR A 630 -23.25 -32.84 -37.03
N GLY A 631 -22.42 -31.79 -36.97
CA GLY A 631 -22.86 -30.41 -36.81
C GLY A 631 -23.49 -30.10 -35.46
N ALA A 632 -23.49 -31.05 -34.52
CA ALA A 632 -24.05 -30.91 -33.18
C ALA A 632 -23.02 -30.33 -32.20
N THR A 633 -23.49 -29.49 -31.29
CA THR A 633 -22.70 -28.98 -30.16
C THR A 633 -22.42 -30.07 -29.13
N ASP A 634 -21.27 -30.00 -28.47
CA ASP A 634 -20.84 -30.92 -27.42
C ASP A 634 -21.92 -31.07 -26.34
N ALA A 635 -22.29 -32.32 -26.04
CA ALA A 635 -23.36 -32.63 -25.10
C ALA A 635 -23.05 -32.15 -23.67
N GLY A 636 -21.76 -32.12 -23.27
CA GLY A 636 -21.35 -31.59 -21.97
C GLY A 636 -21.52 -30.08 -21.86
N TYR A 637 -21.31 -29.35 -22.96
CA TYR A 637 -21.60 -27.93 -23.03
C TYR A 637 -23.11 -27.66 -23.00
N LEU A 638 -23.89 -28.40 -23.80
CA LEU A 638 -25.35 -28.31 -23.80
C LEU A 638 -25.97 -28.62 -22.43
N ALA A 639 -25.36 -29.50 -21.64
CA ALA A 639 -25.76 -29.77 -20.26
C ALA A 639 -25.56 -28.58 -19.32
N CYS A 640 -24.73 -27.60 -19.70
CA CYS A 640 -24.55 -26.33 -19.00
C CYS A 640 -25.51 -25.23 -19.48
N CYS A 641 -26.39 -25.53 -20.45
CA CYS A 641 -27.31 -24.57 -21.06
C CYS A 641 -28.76 -24.82 -20.62
N GLU A 642 -29.57 -23.76 -20.66
CA GLU A 642 -31.01 -23.78 -20.43
C GLU A 642 -31.79 -23.43 -21.69
N ASP A 643 -33.08 -23.78 -21.67
CA ASP A 643 -34.08 -23.37 -22.66
C ASP A 643 -35.01 -22.44 -21.87
N LEU A 644 -34.93 -21.14 -22.12
CA LEU A 644 -35.73 -20.15 -21.41
C LEU A 644 -37.09 -19.91 -22.07
N ASP A 645 -37.19 -20.14 -23.38
CA ASP A 645 -38.40 -19.91 -24.17
C ASP A 645 -39.38 -21.10 -24.15
N GLY A 646 -38.92 -22.28 -23.70
CA GLY A 646 -39.72 -23.48 -23.51
C GLY A 646 -40.04 -24.26 -24.79
N ASP A 647 -39.29 -24.02 -25.87
CA ASP A 647 -39.48 -24.64 -27.19
C ASP A 647 -38.72 -25.97 -27.35
N GLY A 648 -37.94 -26.37 -26.34
CA GLY A 648 -37.09 -27.55 -26.31
C GLY A 648 -35.67 -27.31 -26.83
N ILE A 649 -35.30 -26.08 -27.20
CA ILE A 649 -34.00 -25.70 -27.74
C ILE A 649 -33.22 -24.92 -26.68
N LYS A 650 -31.94 -25.28 -26.49
CA LYS A 650 -31.07 -24.57 -25.55
C LYS A 650 -30.67 -23.21 -26.13
N ASP A 651 -30.92 -22.15 -25.40
CA ASP A 651 -30.75 -20.76 -25.86
C ASP A 651 -29.72 -19.95 -25.05
N MET A 652 -29.49 -20.31 -23.78
CA MET A 652 -28.58 -19.57 -22.90
C MET A 652 -27.72 -20.49 -22.02
N VAL A 653 -26.54 -20.02 -21.65
CA VAL A 653 -25.67 -20.67 -20.67
C VAL A 653 -26.15 -20.38 -19.24
N ASN A 654 -26.13 -21.36 -18.35
CA ASN A 654 -26.36 -21.14 -16.92
C ASN A 654 -25.17 -21.64 -16.08
N SER A 655 -24.10 -20.86 -16.11
CA SER A 655 -22.85 -21.14 -15.37
C SER A 655 -23.00 -21.10 -13.85
N LYS A 656 -24.13 -20.59 -13.32
CA LYS A 656 -24.38 -20.53 -11.87
C LYS A 656 -25.02 -21.81 -11.36
N ARG A 657 -25.86 -22.43 -12.19
CA ARG A 657 -26.53 -23.69 -11.88
C ARG A 657 -25.67 -24.90 -12.24
N TYR A 658 -24.88 -24.81 -13.30
CA TYR A 658 -24.11 -25.93 -13.85
C TYR A 658 -22.60 -25.68 -13.81
N ASP A 659 -21.83 -26.77 -13.79
CA ASP A 659 -20.36 -26.74 -13.69
C ASP A 659 -19.68 -26.53 -15.06
N LEU A 660 -19.87 -25.34 -15.63
CA LEU A 660 -19.21 -24.95 -16.88
C LEU A 660 -17.69 -25.01 -16.77
N LYS A 661 -17.13 -24.65 -15.61
CA LYS A 661 -15.68 -24.71 -15.37
C LYS A 661 -15.18 -26.14 -15.47
N GLY A 662 -15.79 -27.07 -14.74
CA GLY A 662 -15.39 -28.47 -14.76
C GLY A 662 -15.50 -29.08 -16.16
N PHE A 663 -16.54 -28.71 -16.92
CA PHE A 663 -16.65 -29.07 -18.33
C PHE A 663 -15.45 -28.57 -19.16
N LEU A 664 -15.15 -27.26 -19.11
CA LEU A 664 -14.07 -26.66 -19.90
C LEU A 664 -12.70 -27.23 -19.50
N GLU A 665 -12.44 -27.41 -18.20
CA GLU A 665 -11.19 -28.02 -17.71
C GLU A 665 -11.02 -29.46 -18.19
N LYS A 666 -12.09 -30.26 -18.12
CA LYS A 666 -12.10 -31.63 -18.66
C LYS A 666 -11.88 -31.62 -20.17
N LYS A 667 -12.52 -30.71 -20.90
CA LYS A 667 -12.36 -30.59 -22.35
C LYS A 667 -10.92 -30.27 -22.73
N LEU A 668 -10.26 -29.36 -22.00
CA LEU A 668 -8.84 -29.08 -22.21
C LEU A 668 -7.95 -30.28 -21.88
N GLN A 669 -8.30 -31.10 -20.88
CA GLN A 669 -7.55 -32.33 -20.56
C GLN A 669 -7.67 -33.35 -21.69
N ASP A 670 -8.89 -33.61 -22.16
CA ASP A 670 -9.19 -34.57 -23.23
C ASP A 670 -8.48 -34.21 -24.56
N LEU A 671 -8.30 -32.91 -24.81
CA LEU A 671 -7.58 -32.38 -25.98
C LEU A 671 -6.06 -32.24 -25.78
N GLY A 672 -5.52 -32.58 -24.61
CA GLY A 672 -4.10 -32.41 -24.28
C GLY A 672 -3.64 -30.95 -24.13
N LEU A 673 -4.58 -30.00 -24.09
CA LEU A 673 -4.32 -28.56 -23.97
C LEU A 673 -4.09 -28.11 -22.51
N ALA A 674 -4.58 -28.88 -21.53
CA ALA A 674 -4.45 -28.55 -20.12
C ALA A 674 -2.99 -28.42 -19.66
N GLU A 675 -2.11 -29.37 -20.02
CA GLU A 675 -0.69 -29.32 -19.65
C GLU A 675 0.06 -28.27 -20.49
N LYS A 676 -0.25 -28.14 -21.80
CA LYS A 676 0.31 -27.09 -22.68
C LYS A 676 0.13 -25.70 -22.08
N TYR A 677 -1.05 -25.42 -21.54
CA TYR A 677 -1.44 -24.11 -21.00
C TYR A 677 -1.47 -24.03 -19.48
N LYS A 678 -0.82 -24.97 -18.78
CA LYS A 678 -0.80 -25.01 -17.30
C LYS A 678 -0.28 -23.72 -16.65
N LYS A 679 0.75 -23.11 -17.25
CA LYS A 679 1.37 -21.89 -16.74
C LYS A 679 0.68 -20.60 -17.18
N TYR A 680 -0.32 -20.68 -18.07
CA TYR A 680 -1.03 -19.54 -18.65
C TYR A 680 -2.26 -19.18 -17.82
N PHE A 681 -2.58 -17.89 -17.78
CA PHE A 681 -3.94 -17.43 -17.51
C PHE A 681 -4.82 -17.82 -18.69
N LYS A 682 -5.94 -18.47 -18.43
CA LYS A 682 -6.86 -18.96 -19.46
C LYS A 682 -8.10 -18.08 -19.46
N ILE A 683 -8.39 -17.46 -20.59
CA ILE A 683 -9.61 -16.68 -20.81
C ILE A 683 -10.41 -17.38 -21.89
N PHE A 684 -11.59 -17.88 -21.55
CA PHE A 684 -12.54 -18.46 -22.50
C PHE A 684 -13.52 -17.39 -22.93
N PHE A 685 -13.48 -17.04 -24.21
CA PHE A 685 -14.47 -16.18 -24.83
C PHE A 685 -15.57 -17.06 -25.40
N ILE A 686 -16.81 -16.84 -24.96
CA ILE A 686 -17.98 -17.63 -25.34
C ILE A 686 -18.98 -16.68 -26.01
N GLY A 687 -19.36 -17.01 -27.24
CA GLY A 687 -20.29 -16.19 -28.04
C GLY A 687 -21.75 -16.32 -27.62
N ASP A 688 -22.06 -17.27 -26.74
CA ASP A 688 -23.37 -17.44 -26.13
C ASP A 688 -23.54 -16.55 -24.88
N GLU A 689 -24.77 -16.13 -24.62
CA GLU A 689 -25.11 -15.33 -23.44
C GLU A 689 -25.30 -16.23 -22.21
N ASP A 690 -24.91 -15.73 -21.02
CA ASP A 690 -25.25 -16.38 -19.74
C ASP A 690 -26.43 -15.68 -19.08
N VAL A 691 -27.31 -16.48 -18.49
CA VAL A 691 -28.57 -16.02 -17.87
C VAL A 691 -28.39 -14.93 -16.80
N LYS A 692 -27.21 -14.81 -16.19
CA LYS A 692 -27.00 -13.94 -15.02
C LYS A 692 -25.70 -13.14 -15.02
N ARG A 693 -24.74 -13.41 -15.90
CA ARG A 693 -23.37 -12.85 -15.80
C ARG A 693 -22.75 -12.53 -17.15
N ASN A 694 -21.95 -11.47 -17.21
CA ASN A 694 -21.11 -11.15 -18.38
C ASN A 694 -19.77 -11.92 -18.37
N GLY A 695 -19.38 -12.44 -17.21
CA GLY A 695 -18.14 -13.19 -17.03
C GLY A 695 -18.01 -13.70 -15.60
N PHE A 696 -16.97 -14.51 -15.38
CA PHE A 696 -16.52 -14.87 -14.03
C PHE A 696 -15.06 -15.33 -14.06
N SER A 697 -14.40 -15.23 -12.90
CA SER A 697 -13.12 -15.88 -12.63
C SER A 697 -13.22 -16.86 -11.49
N SER A 698 -12.47 -17.96 -11.58
CA SER A 698 -12.44 -19.01 -10.58
C SER A 698 -11.01 -19.46 -10.30
N GLY A 699 -10.53 -19.20 -9.08
CA GLY A 699 -9.14 -19.45 -8.74
C GLY A 699 -8.18 -18.49 -9.44
N GLU A 700 -6.92 -18.89 -9.61
CA GLU A 700 -5.86 -17.97 -10.00
C GLU A 700 -5.66 -17.78 -11.51
N LYS A 701 -6.15 -18.69 -12.37
CA LYS A 701 -5.79 -18.71 -13.80
C LYS A 701 -6.91 -19.15 -14.75
N PHE A 702 -8.16 -19.04 -14.32
CA PHE A 702 -9.33 -19.46 -15.10
C PHE A 702 -10.38 -18.36 -15.11
N THR A 703 -10.71 -17.88 -16.31
CA THR A 703 -11.64 -16.78 -16.56
C THR A 703 -12.54 -17.13 -17.74
N VAL A 704 -13.81 -16.79 -17.64
CA VAL A 704 -14.80 -16.91 -18.72
C VAL A 704 -15.41 -15.54 -18.98
N CYS A 705 -15.57 -15.20 -20.25
CA CYS A 705 -16.26 -14.01 -20.73
C CYS A 705 -17.36 -14.43 -21.71
N PHE A 706 -18.58 -13.97 -21.45
CA PHE A 706 -19.75 -14.23 -22.30
C PHE A 706 -20.03 -13.04 -23.21
N ARG A 707 -20.84 -13.27 -24.24
CA ARG A 707 -21.43 -12.19 -25.01
C ARG A 707 -22.35 -11.34 -24.12
N SER A 708 -22.31 -10.02 -24.30
CA SER A 708 -23.21 -9.10 -23.61
C SER A 708 -24.64 -9.22 -24.17
N PRO A 709 -25.67 -9.41 -23.33
CA PRO A 709 -27.07 -9.50 -23.77
C PRO A 709 -27.65 -8.15 -24.22
N ASN A 710 -26.96 -7.04 -23.98
CA ASN A 710 -27.47 -5.70 -24.30
C ASN A 710 -26.72 -5.07 -25.49
N PRO A 711 -27.33 -5.05 -26.69
CA PRO A 711 -26.72 -4.42 -27.88
C PRO A 711 -26.65 -2.88 -27.80
N ASN A 712 -27.32 -2.25 -26.82
CA ASN A 712 -27.30 -0.80 -26.60
C ASN A 712 -26.28 -0.36 -25.53
N VAL A 713 -25.62 -1.30 -24.85
CA VAL A 713 -24.45 -1.01 -24.02
C VAL A 713 -23.25 -1.27 -24.92
N PRO A 714 -22.42 -0.26 -25.25
CA PRO A 714 -21.22 -0.49 -26.06
C PRO A 714 -20.45 -1.63 -25.43
N ASP A 715 -20.16 -2.67 -26.24
CA ASP A 715 -19.48 -3.92 -25.84
C ASP A 715 -18.58 -3.65 -24.66
N ASN A 716 -18.93 -4.15 -23.47
CA ASN A 716 -18.24 -3.79 -22.22
C ASN A 716 -16.81 -4.34 -22.28
N PRO A 717 -15.85 -3.58 -22.85
CA PRO A 717 -14.64 -4.16 -23.40
C PRO A 717 -13.67 -4.43 -22.23
N SER A 718 -13.98 -3.87 -21.06
CA SER A 718 -13.32 -4.10 -19.79
C SER A 718 -13.61 -5.46 -19.16
N THR A 719 -14.58 -6.25 -19.63
CA THR A 719 -14.94 -7.54 -18.99
C THR A 719 -13.74 -8.50 -18.85
N PRO A 720 -12.94 -8.76 -19.89
CA PRO A 720 -11.74 -9.60 -19.74
C PRO A 720 -10.74 -9.04 -18.73
N ALA A 721 -10.58 -7.71 -18.67
CA ALA A 721 -9.68 -7.05 -17.71
C ALA A 721 -10.23 -7.08 -16.28
N HIS A 722 -11.55 -6.93 -16.10
CA HIS A 722 -12.24 -7.05 -14.80
C HIS A 722 -12.05 -8.44 -14.22
N GLU A 723 -12.35 -9.46 -15.02
CA GLU A 723 -12.27 -10.84 -14.59
C GLU A 723 -10.82 -11.25 -14.31
N LEU A 724 -9.90 -10.96 -15.23
CA LEU A 724 -8.48 -11.20 -14.98
C LEU A 724 -7.96 -10.39 -13.78
N GLY A 725 -8.52 -9.21 -13.51
CA GLY A 725 -8.25 -8.42 -12.31
C GLY A 725 -8.47 -9.21 -11.02
N HIS A 726 -9.56 -9.99 -10.93
CA HIS A 726 -9.79 -10.91 -9.81
C HIS A 726 -8.71 -11.99 -9.68
N ALA A 727 -8.30 -12.59 -10.80
CA ALA A 727 -7.21 -13.57 -10.85
C ALA A 727 -5.85 -12.94 -10.44
N LEU A 728 -5.66 -11.65 -10.70
CA LEU A 728 -4.52 -10.85 -10.25
C LEU A 728 -4.66 -10.30 -8.82
N GLY A 729 -5.69 -10.74 -8.10
CA GLY A 729 -5.86 -10.50 -6.67
C GLY A 729 -6.71 -9.28 -6.32
N LEU A 730 -7.31 -8.61 -7.30
CA LEU A 730 -8.17 -7.46 -7.04
C LEU A 730 -9.58 -7.88 -6.59
N PRO A 731 -10.09 -7.33 -5.49
CA PRO A 731 -11.52 -7.37 -5.21
C PRO A 731 -12.26 -6.31 -6.03
N HIS A 732 -13.60 -6.35 -6.00
CA HIS A 732 -14.41 -5.22 -6.44
C HIS A 732 -14.08 -3.96 -5.60
N THR A 733 -14.26 -2.78 -6.18
CA THR A 733 -14.04 -1.51 -5.46
C THR A 733 -15.02 -1.29 -4.30
N PHE A 734 -16.17 -1.96 -4.32
CA PHE A 734 -17.21 -1.89 -3.29
C PHE A 734 -17.20 -3.08 -2.31
N ASP A 735 -16.19 -3.96 -2.39
CA ASP A 735 -16.05 -5.08 -1.45
C ASP A 735 -15.46 -4.60 -0.12
N GLY A 736 -16.26 -4.63 0.94
CA GLY A 736 -15.89 -4.13 2.26
C GLY A 736 -15.20 -5.10 3.20
N SER A 737 -14.98 -6.36 2.79
CA SER A 737 -14.62 -7.43 3.72
C SER A 737 -13.31 -8.11 3.46
N THR A 738 -12.80 -8.05 2.23
CA THR A 738 -11.55 -8.72 1.92
C THR A 738 -10.38 -7.86 2.39
N SER A 739 -9.40 -8.51 3.02
CA SER A 739 -8.13 -7.84 3.42
C SER A 739 -7.35 -7.25 2.25
N ARG A 740 -7.77 -7.54 1.01
CA ARG A 740 -7.21 -7.04 -0.26
C ARG A 740 -7.88 -5.74 -0.73
N ALA A 741 -9.05 -5.39 -0.20
CA ALA A 741 -9.72 -4.13 -0.49
C ALA A 741 -9.09 -3.04 0.38
N LYS A 742 -8.14 -2.28 -0.18
CA LYS A 742 -7.47 -1.21 0.56
C LYS A 742 -8.43 -0.08 0.93
N TYR A 743 -9.32 0.26 -0.01
CA TYR A 743 -10.38 1.25 0.13
C TYR A 743 -11.66 0.72 -0.50
N VAL A 744 -12.79 1.20 0.00
CA VAL A 744 -14.11 0.76 -0.39
C VAL A 744 -14.89 1.98 -0.88
N TYR A 745 -15.50 1.82 -2.04
CA TYR A 745 -16.24 2.86 -2.73
C TYR A 745 -17.71 2.45 -2.86
N GLU A 746 -18.58 3.42 -3.09
CA GLU A 746 -19.97 3.17 -3.39
C GLU A 746 -20.11 2.45 -4.76
N ASP A 747 -20.96 1.41 -4.80
CA ASP A 747 -21.17 0.60 -6.01
C ASP A 747 -21.70 1.46 -7.15
N GLY A 748 -21.02 1.42 -8.29
CA GLY A 748 -21.39 2.13 -9.50
C GLY A 748 -20.88 3.57 -9.58
N MET A 749 -20.21 4.09 -8.54
CA MET A 749 -19.84 5.51 -8.47
C MET A 749 -18.43 5.84 -8.99
N THR A 750 -17.73 4.87 -9.59
CA THR A 750 -16.39 5.10 -10.16
C THR A 750 -16.33 4.67 -11.64
N ASP A 751 -15.28 5.05 -12.36
CA ASP A 751 -14.92 4.52 -13.69
C ASP A 751 -13.94 3.34 -13.59
N ASN A 752 -13.79 2.77 -12.40
CA ASN A 752 -12.83 1.71 -12.13
C ASN A 752 -13.24 0.42 -12.82
N ILE A 753 -12.27 -0.30 -13.39
CA ILE A 753 -12.49 -1.60 -14.04
C ILE A 753 -13.11 -2.61 -13.09
N MET A 754 -12.79 -2.56 -11.79
CA MET A 754 -13.35 -3.44 -10.75
C MET A 754 -14.70 -2.97 -10.18
N ASP A 755 -15.33 -1.95 -10.77
CA ASP A 755 -16.66 -1.45 -10.37
C ASP A 755 -17.77 -2.06 -11.28
N TYR A 756 -19.04 -1.81 -10.96
CA TYR A 756 -20.21 -2.16 -11.75
C TYR A 756 -20.92 -0.93 -12.34
N SER A 757 -20.21 0.18 -12.46
CA SER A 757 -20.71 1.43 -13.04
C SER A 757 -21.16 1.31 -14.51
N HIS A 758 -20.72 0.28 -15.23
CA HIS A 758 -21.27 -0.06 -16.56
C HIS A 758 -22.77 -0.37 -16.53
N LEU A 759 -23.33 -0.83 -15.41
CA LEU A 759 -24.76 -1.09 -15.23
C LEU A 759 -25.61 0.18 -15.21
N ILE A 760 -24.97 1.34 -15.04
CA ILE A 760 -25.61 2.67 -15.06
C ILE A 760 -25.12 3.54 -16.22
N GLY A 761 -24.44 2.93 -17.21
CA GLY A 761 -23.97 3.64 -18.41
C GLY A 761 -22.63 4.37 -18.26
N VAL A 762 -21.89 4.15 -17.16
CA VAL A 762 -20.54 4.70 -16.99
C VAL A 762 -19.51 3.70 -17.54
N PRO A 763 -18.71 4.07 -18.55
CA PRO A 763 -17.65 3.20 -19.06
C PRO A 763 -16.56 2.97 -18.02
N ARG A 764 -16.17 1.71 -17.81
CA ARG A 764 -15.05 1.35 -16.93
C ARG A 764 -13.76 1.29 -17.71
N HIS A 765 -12.75 2.06 -17.31
CA HIS A 765 -11.53 2.18 -18.09
C HIS A 765 -10.27 2.49 -17.27
N SER A 766 -10.35 2.59 -15.95
CA SER A 766 -9.20 2.90 -15.10
C SER A 766 -8.99 1.88 -13.96
N PHE A 767 -7.75 1.71 -13.53
CA PHE A 767 -7.40 1.13 -12.22
C PHE A 767 -6.81 2.23 -11.33
N PHE A 768 -7.03 2.15 -10.02
CA PHE A 768 -6.38 3.03 -9.06
C PHE A 768 -4.92 2.62 -8.83
N HIS A 769 -4.08 3.57 -8.43
CA HIS A 769 -2.66 3.30 -8.21
C HIS A 769 -2.39 2.19 -7.18
N TRP A 770 -3.24 2.06 -6.15
CA TRP A 770 -3.13 0.99 -5.16
C TRP A 770 -3.44 -0.39 -5.77
N GLN A 771 -4.32 -0.47 -6.78
CA GLN A 771 -4.60 -1.71 -7.50
C GLN A 771 -3.41 -2.12 -8.39
N TRP A 772 -2.73 -1.15 -9.02
CA TRP A 772 -1.49 -1.43 -9.76
C TRP A 772 -0.46 -2.11 -8.86
N HIS A 773 -0.33 -1.64 -7.62
CA HIS A 773 0.57 -2.22 -6.62
C HIS A 773 0.17 -3.64 -6.22
N VAL A 774 -1.12 -3.89 -5.96
CA VAL A 774 -1.64 -5.23 -5.62
C VAL A 774 -1.36 -6.23 -6.74
N MET A 775 -1.67 -5.87 -8.00
CA MET A 775 -1.36 -6.72 -9.17
C MET A 775 0.13 -7.04 -9.25
N ASN A 776 1.00 -6.03 -9.04
CA ASN A 776 2.45 -6.21 -9.11
C ASN A 776 3.01 -7.07 -7.97
N ILE A 777 2.43 -7.03 -6.76
CA ILE A 777 2.79 -7.93 -5.65
C ILE A 777 2.40 -9.37 -5.98
N LYS A 778 1.18 -9.58 -6.50
CA LYS A 778 0.68 -10.91 -6.83
C LYS A 778 1.52 -11.61 -7.91
N LEU A 779 2.16 -10.83 -8.78
CA LEU A 779 2.99 -11.32 -9.89
C LEU A 779 4.50 -11.43 -9.57
N ARG A 780 4.92 -11.16 -8.33
CA ARG A 780 6.28 -11.45 -7.85
C ARG A 780 6.39 -12.91 -7.42
#